data_AF-L2FBR9-F1
#
_entry.id   AF-L2FBR9-F1
#
_cell.length_a   1.000
_cell.length_b   1.000
_cell.length_c   1.000
_cell.angle_alpha   90.00
_cell.angle_beta   90.00
_cell.angle_gamma   90.00
#
_symmetry.space_group_name_H-M   'P 1'
#
loop_
_entity.id
_entity.type
_entity.pdbx_description
1 polymer ?
#
loop_
_entity_poly.entity_id
_entity_poly.type
_entity_poly.pdbx_seq_one_letter_code
_entity_poly.pdbx_strand_id
1 'polypeptide(L)'
;MGSLNSSSQGLSFTELPTSLRESSLIGAEVHLPSSMNLLDTDALSKEDIATFRKALFENQVVVIKNQRGISPETLPKLTKIFDPTATDIHSAGEKAVSDPRNILSAYKAGRIPRAPQVGIIGSGRFRNYEGVDELEVIHLDHTLFHEKPLSEQELSDGYTLPYRWHMDTPFYQRLPGEVTVLHAVKVPNLPDQKLKFPDGKEKSIAAGATAFFSGARAFQLLTPAEQEFALNTTVTYAPQAYEYIRQCKATEDGLSIPTMGKEVPIEQLSEWSWENVAEHPMVWRNPLNPDRPFLQVHGCCVFKLTTRDPATGAVVSVVDDVAKVREIVYGFQKRIWAAENIYAHRWEEGDVVIFHNRGVMHSITGQLAQYKEDEEKKRLMWQFRHGAEIGFLETLRNTLQSTTDPATTVRRAADLVASRLEALRSSPGQASEGTFQTTANLVESGSAARDDDSGQDDAATSHSRVRGSLTVTALEHMAWGRSYGNCYPHLHCTCHQRRNLTSASSTSLSGSPAYPIPSLSLLPERSTAEVLISFHLEHIAWHHNSLHCPTFLRQCTTFWDTGTYDQPTWLALYSAVLAASLLSWQNSWKHRDAFPLTLPAGCSPLDLFNFMVDTLYQAHFLQNVSLYSVQAIVISTEVAHNLGLSQLNATLFSAAIRMAECLGIHKITDGSNLDLQTPEEIWEDTLQREVGRRVWLQMVIQDHFAIPFTDSYGINPAQYSTSLPRNADDADLADAPETTLTVSTYTRVLGGIARLMPELADGMGPLRAQKPAREQYAHVLRMDQKMREQVQSIPRFLLQKDEVLEGECAWLGVARQSLAITAAEKIVMIHRPFLFLSFQSEAYVHTRRTCVAAAVTILREHKSIVESGEVSLWTHVAFSITAAIILSFEVICDQSKERDTRQEGYLDAIRDAREHLLGRTTNDVLAHRGVVLIDAIFSEVGGMESFSDRTLAARPDAINFEEIAARFKTDWFVLDSTAASLGQFDVAEEHWAMSANPSEDFDEWFQQIFHSNIVE
;
A
#
# COMPACT_ATOMS: atom_id res chain seq x y z
N MET A 1 43.48 -43.71 -39.16
CA MET A 1 43.90 -42.55 -38.34
C MET A 1 43.64 -41.32 -39.19
N GLY A 2 42.89 -40.30 -38.78
CA GLY A 2 42.14 -40.10 -37.53
C GLY A 2 40.77 -39.41 -37.80
N SER A 3 40.00 -39.23 -36.72
CA SER A 3 38.56 -38.92 -36.71
C SER A 3 38.10 -37.67 -37.48
N LEU A 4 36.89 -37.77 -38.05
CA LEU A 4 35.97 -36.63 -38.16
C LEU A 4 35.59 -36.15 -36.75
N ASN A 5 35.57 -34.83 -36.51
CA ASN A 5 34.71 -34.15 -35.52
C ASN A 5 34.95 -32.63 -35.60
N SER A 6 34.24 -31.95 -36.49
CA SER A 6 34.02 -30.50 -36.38
C SER A 6 32.72 -30.28 -35.61
N SER A 7 32.78 -30.47 -34.30
CA SER A 7 31.68 -30.08 -33.41
C SER A 7 31.43 -28.58 -33.54
N SER A 8 30.19 -28.17 -33.78
CA SER A 8 29.77 -26.78 -33.65
C SER A 8 30.08 -26.30 -32.23
N GLN A 9 31.09 -25.47 -32.06
CA GLN A 9 31.41 -24.88 -30.76
C GLN A 9 30.30 -23.88 -30.41
N GLY A 10 29.68 -24.09 -29.25
CA GLY A 10 28.76 -23.14 -28.64
C GLY A 10 29.49 -21.87 -28.15
N LEU A 11 28.75 -21.00 -27.50
CA LEU A 11 29.24 -19.78 -26.88
C LEU A 11 30.36 -20.11 -25.90
N SER A 12 31.44 -19.35 -25.96
CA SER A 12 32.58 -19.48 -25.05
C SER A 12 33.06 -18.11 -24.60
N PHE A 13 34.00 -18.05 -23.65
CA PHE A 13 34.62 -16.80 -23.24
C PHE A 13 36.09 -16.98 -22.92
N THR A 14 36.86 -15.91 -23.08
CA THR A 14 38.26 -15.82 -22.68
C THR A 14 38.44 -14.62 -21.76
N GLU A 15 39.11 -14.79 -20.64
CA GLU A 15 39.48 -13.68 -19.77
C GLU A 15 40.30 -12.64 -20.54
N LEU A 16 40.11 -11.34 -20.24
CA LEU A 16 40.93 -10.30 -20.86
C LEU A 16 42.41 -10.43 -20.43
N PRO A 17 43.37 -9.92 -21.22
CA PRO A 17 44.79 -9.96 -20.88
C PRO A 17 45.09 -9.47 -19.46
N THR A 18 46.02 -10.12 -18.76
CA THR A 18 46.40 -9.78 -17.37
C THR A 18 46.85 -8.32 -17.23
N SER A 19 47.41 -7.72 -18.29
CA SER A 19 47.79 -6.30 -18.36
C SER A 19 46.62 -5.32 -18.38
N LEU A 20 45.39 -5.78 -18.67
CA LEU A 20 44.16 -4.98 -18.57
C LEU A 20 43.39 -5.29 -17.28
N ARG A 21 43.41 -6.56 -16.83
CA ARG A 21 42.71 -6.99 -15.62
C ARG A 21 43.42 -6.55 -14.34
N GLU A 22 44.74 -6.61 -14.33
CA GLU A 22 45.61 -6.25 -13.19
C GLU A 22 45.08 -6.76 -11.84
N SER A 23 45.05 -5.92 -10.79
CA SER A 23 44.47 -6.26 -9.48
C SER A 23 42.94 -6.15 -9.42
N SER A 24 42.30 -5.58 -10.45
CA SER A 24 40.84 -5.50 -10.52
C SER A 24 40.19 -6.88 -10.76
N LEU A 25 40.89 -7.74 -11.52
CA LEU A 25 40.40 -9.02 -12.06
C LEU A 25 39.12 -8.91 -12.89
N ILE A 26 38.79 -7.71 -13.39
CA ILE A 26 37.61 -7.44 -14.20
C ILE A 26 37.88 -7.76 -15.67
N GLY A 27 36.93 -8.40 -16.35
CA GLY A 27 36.87 -8.44 -17.82
C GLY A 27 37.06 -9.82 -18.44
N ALA A 28 36.11 -10.22 -19.28
CA ALA A 28 36.26 -11.29 -20.27
C ALA A 28 35.66 -10.89 -21.62
N GLU A 29 36.13 -11.49 -22.70
CA GLU A 29 35.54 -11.42 -24.03
C GLU A 29 34.70 -12.67 -24.28
N VAL A 30 33.46 -12.48 -24.75
CA VAL A 30 32.51 -13.55 -25.06
C VAL A 30 32.47 -13.77 -26.57
N HIS A 31 32.76 -15.00 -26.96
CA HIS A 31 32.82 -15.47 -28.34
C HIS A 31 31.51 -16.18 -28.69
N LEU A 32 30.76 -15.61 -29.63
CA LEU A 32 29.52 -16.22 -30.13
C LEU A 32 29.83 -17.47 -30.98
N PRO A 33 28.89 -18.43 -31.09
CA PRO A 33 29.03 -19.56 -32.01
C PRO A 33 29.32 -19.10 -33.43
N SER A 34 30.12 -19.85 -34.21
CA SER A 34 30.51 -19.43 -35.58
C SER A 34 29.34 -19.31 -36.57
N SER A 35 28.14 -19.76 -36.21
CA SER A 35 26.89 -19.56 -36.94
C SER A 35 26.15 -18.26 -36.60
N MET A 36 26.62 -17.49 -35.61
CA MET A 36 25.98 -16.30 -35.05
C MET A 36 26.91 -15.08 -35.15
N ASN A 37 26.79 -14.31 -36.24
CA ASN A 37 27.59 -13.10 -36.45
C ASN A 37 27.14 -11.92 -35.56
N LEU A 38 25.82 -11.78 -35.40
CA LEU A 38 25.19 -10.84 -34.48
C LEU A 38 24.44 -11.64 -33.41
N LEU A 39 24.49 -11.16 -32.17
CA LEU A 39 23.84 -11.75 -31.02
C LEU A 39 22.32 -11.83 -31.24
N ASP A 40 21.83 -13.05 -31.35
CA ASP A 40 20.41 -13.39 -31.25
C ASP A 40 20.20 -14.17 -29.95
N THR A 41 19.49 -13.55 -29.00
CA THR A 41 19.19 -14.14 -27.69
C THR A 41 18.27 -15.35 -27.79
N ASP A 42 17.41 -15.40 -28.81
CA ASP A 42 16.37 -16.41 -28.95
C ASP A 42 16.95 -17.69 -29.58
N ALA A 43 18.14 -17.60 -30.19
CA ALA A 43 18.92 -18.69 -30.75
C ALA A 43 19.97 -19.29 -29.78
N LEU A 44 20.12 -18.74 -28.56
CA LEU A 44 21.06 -19.28 -27.55
C LEU A 44 20.50 -20.55 -26.90
N SER A 45 21.32 -21.59 -26.82
CA SER A 45 20.97 -22.80 -26.07
C SER A 45 21.08 -22.58 -24.55
N LYS A 46 20.56 -23.54 -23.77
CA LYS A 46 20.71 -23.54 -22.30
C LYS A 46 22.17 -23.59 -21.85
N GLU A 47 23.04 -24.24 -22.63
CA GLU A 47 24.48 -24.34 -22.35
C GLU A 47 25.20 -23.02 -22.66
N ASP A 48 24.80 -22.34 -23.75
CA ASP A 48 25.29 -21.00 -24.08
C ASP A 48 24.90 -20.00 -22.99
N ILE A 49 23.63 -20.01 -22.56
CA ILE A 49 23.12 -19.17 -21.46
C ILE A 49 23.89 -19.42 -20.16
N ALA A 50 24.13 -20.69 -19.79
CA ALA A 50 24.88 -21.02 -18.58
C ALA A 50 26.34 -20.52 -18.66
N THR A 51 26.98 -20.68 -19.82
CA THR A 51 28.35 -20.21 -20.07
C THR A 51 28.43 -18.68 -20.05
N PHE A 52 27.43 -17.99 -20.60
CA PHE A 52 27.37 -16.53 -20.64
C PHE A 52 27.14 -15.93 -19.25
N ARG A 53 26.24 -16.53 -18.44
CA ARG A 53 26.08 -16.18 -17.01
C ARG A 53 27.37 -16.40 -16.24
N LYS A 54 28.06 -17.52 -16.46
CA LYS A 54 29.36 -17.82 -15.84
C LYS A 54 30.39 -16.73 -16.17
N ALA A 55 30.54 -16.39 -17.46
CA ALA A 55 31.45 -15.34 -17.93
C ALA A 55 31.24 -14.03 -17.16
N LEU A 56 29.98 -13.60 -16.98
CA LEU A 56 29.64 -12.36 -16.29
C LEU A 56 29.90 -12.41 -14.77
N PHE A 57 29.41 -13.42 -14.05
CA PHE A 57 29.52 -13.40 -12.58
C PHE A 57 30.94 -13.74 -12.08
N GLU A 58 31.77 -14.42 -12.89
CA GLU A 58 33.20 -14.65 -12.58
C GLU A 58 34.08 -13.43 -12.90
N ASN A 59 33.81 -12.69 -13.99
CA ASN A 59 34.68 -11.61 -14.48
C ASN A 59 34.09 -10.19 -14.32
N GLN A 60 32.86 -10.08 -13.82
CA GLN A 60 32.07 -8.88 -13.51
C GLN A 60 31.75 -7.92 -14.67
N VAL A 61 32.56 -7.91 -15.73
CA VAL A 61 32.31 -7.22 -16.99
C VAL A 61 32.62 -8.22 -18.12
N VAL A 62 31.74 -8.33 -19.10
CA VAL A 62 32.00 -9.04 -20.35
C VAL A 62 31.75 -8.16 -21.56
N VAL A 63 32.46 -8.48 -22.65
CA VAL A 63 32.39 -7.76 -23.91
C VAL A 63 32.08 -8.75 -25.03
N ILE A 64 31.08 -8.46 -25.87
CA ILE A 64 30.93 -9.08 -27.18
C ILE A 64 31.35 -8.04 -28.22
N LYS A 65 32.34 -8.40 -29.04
CA LYS A 65 32.89 -7.55 -30.10
C LYS A 65 32.04 -7.56 -31.37
N ASN A 66 32.21 -6.56 -32.23
CA ASN A 66 31.73 -6.52 -33.62
C ASN A 66 30.20 -6.57 -33.84
N GLN A 67 29.37 -6.19 -32.86
CA GLN A 67 27.90 -6.24 -32.93
C GLN A 67 27.26 -5.03 -33.67
N ARG A 68 27.94 -4.50 -34.70
CA ARG A 68 27.42 -3.36 -35.48
C ARG A 68 26.14 -3.77 -36.21
N GLY A 69 25.04 -3.07 -35.94
CA GLY A 69 23.73 -3.36 -36.54
C GLY A 69 22.85 -4.34 -35.75
N ILE A 70 23.22 -4.66 -34.50
CA ILE A 70 22.32 -5.35 -33.55
C ILE A 70 21.01 -4.57 -33.37
N SER A 71 19.90 -5.27 -33.11
CA SER A 71 18.64 -4.59 -32.78
C SER A 71 18.69 -4.02 -31.36
N PRO A 72 18.20 -2.79 -31.10
CA PRO A 72 18.06 -2.27 -29.74
C PRO A 72 17.14 -3.13 -28.88
N GLU A 73 16.18 -3.84 -29.47
CA GLU A 73 15.32 -4.81 -28.79
C GLU A 73 16.09 -6.02 -28.21
N THR A 74 17.30 -6.30 -28.71
CA THR A 74 18.15 -7.37 -28.17
C THR A 74 18.67 -7.02 -26.77
N LEU A 75 18.91 -5.73 -26.45
CA LEU A 75 19.45 -5.32 -25.14
C LEU A 75 18.54 -5.73 -23.97
N PRO A 76 17.21 -5.52 -24.01
CA PRO A 76 16.27 -6.04 -23.00
C PRO A 76 16.18 -7.56 -22.92
N LYS A 77 16.12 -8.25 -24.06
CA LYS A 77 16.13 -9.73 -24.09
C LYS A 77 17.40 -10.27 -23.45
N LEU A 78 18.54 -9.63 -23.70
CA LEU A 78 19.84 -9.97 -23.15
C LEU A 78 19.89 -9.76 -21.63
N THR A 79 19.33 -8.67 -21.11
CA THR A 79 19.19 -8.49 -19.65
C THR A 79 18.37 -9.61 -19.01
N LYS A 80 17.28 -10.06 -19.65
CA LYS A 80 16.44 -11.17 -19.15
C LYS A 80 17.17 -12.52 -19.02
N ILE A 81 18.33 -12.71 -19.67
CA ILE A 81 19.20 -13.88 -19.50
C ILE A 81 19.92 -13.86 -18.14
N PHE A 82 20.26 -12.67 -17.63
CA PHE A 82 20.96 -12.48 -16.36
C PHE A 82 20.01 -12.24 -15.19
N ASP A 83 18.98 -11.42 -15.41
CA ASP A 83 17.91 -11.10 -14.46
C ASP A 83 16.56 -11.55 -15.04
N PRO A 84 16.06 -12.77 -14.72
CA PRO A 84 14.79 -13.29 -15.22
C PRO A 84 13.56 -12.45 -14.81
N THR A 85 13.75 -11.48 -13.91
CA THR A 85 12.70 -10.58 -13.41
C THR A 85 12.82 -9.16 -13.94
N ALA A 86 13.64 -8.96 -14.97
CA ALA A 86 13.71 -7.71 -15.69
C ALA A 86 12.38 -7.40 -16.40
N THR A 87 11.66 -6.37 -15.95
CA THR A 87 10.51 -5.83 -16.70
C THR A 87 10.99 -4.99 -17.89
N ASP A 88 10.10 -4.77 -18.85
CA ASP A 88 10.39 -4.02 -20.08
C ASP A 88 10.44 -2.48 -19.88
N ILE A 89 10.65 -2.02 -18.64
CA ILE A 89 10.79 -0.59 -18.28
C ILE A 89 12.24 -0.29 -17.88
N HIS A 90 12.81 0.77 -18.47
CA HIS A 90 14.13 1.29 -18.10
C HIS A 90 14.16 1.75 -16.63
N SER A 91 15.28 1.54 -15.92
CA SER A 91 15.37 1.82 -14.48
C SER A 91 15.02 3.27 -14.14
N ALA A 92 15.41 4.21 -15.01
CA ALA A 92 15.15 5.65 -14.90
C ALA A 92 13.75 6.11 -15.37
N GLY A 93 12.79 5.19 -15.54
CA GLY A 93 11.43 5.48 -15.99
C GLY A 93 11.19 5.24 -17.48
N GLU A 94 9.91 5.21 -17.86
CA GLU A 94 9.45 5.08 -19.26
C GLU A 94 10.03 6.19 -20.14
N LYS A 95 10.00 7.43 -19.63
CA LYS A 95 10.60 8.62 -20.26
C LYS A 95 12.02 8.83 -19.75
N ALA A 96 12.82 9.56 -20.52
CA ALA A 96 14.11 10.02 -20.02
C ALA A 96 13.93 11.06 -18.90
N VAL A 97 14.88 11.12 -17.96
CA VAL A 97 14.84 12.09 -16.86
C VAL A 97 15.09 13.48 -17.44
N SER A 98 14.07 14.34 -17.36
CA SER A 98 14.10 15.72 -17.87
C SER A 98 13.83 16.77 -16.80
N ASP A 99 13.49 16.37 -15.57
CA ASP A 99 13.27 17.29 -14.45
C ASP A 99 14.61 17.97 -14.06
N PRO A 100 14.75 19.31 -14.19
CA PRO A 100 15.98 20.02 -13.86
C PRO A 100 16.36 19.94 -12.37
N ARG A 101 15.43 19.54 -11.50
CA ARG A 101 15.71 19.29 -10.07
C ARG A 101 16.53 18.02 -9.84
N ASN A 102 16.51 17.07 -10.78
CA ASN A 102 17.26 15.83 -10.70
C ASN A 102 18.58 15.96 -11.49
N ILE A 103 19.72 15.71 -10.84
CA ILE A 103 21.05 15.86 -11.47
C ILE A 103 21.26 14.99 -12.73
N LEU A 104 20.47 13.91 -12.90
CA LEU A 104 20.54 13.06 -14.09
C LEU A 104 19.94 13.72 -15.36
N SER A 105 19.18 14.80 -15.24
CA SER A 105 18.68 15.55 -16.41
C SER A 105 19.80 16.21 -17.22
N ALA A 106 20.93 16.51 -16.58
CA ALA A 106 22.09 17.17 -17.20
C ALA A 106 22.73 16.36 -18.35
N TYR A 107 22.53 15.03 -18.40
CA TYR A 107 22.99 14.18 -19.51
C TYR A 107 22.18 14.36 -20.80
N LYS A 108 20.97 14.92 -20.73
CA LYS A 108 19.98 14.95 -21.83
C LYS A 108 19.81 13.58 -22.52
N ALA A 109 19.67 12.52 -21.73
CA ALA A 109 19.55 11.17 -22.26
C ALA A 109 18.32 11.03 -23.17
N GLY A 110 18.46 10.34 -24.30
CA GLY A 110 17.35 10.02 -25.21
C GLY A 110 16.65 8.70 -24.87
N ARG A 111 15.65 8.37 -25.69
CA ARG A 111 15.04 7.04 -25.83
C ARG A 111 14.91 6.69 -27.31
N ILE A 112 14.95 5.40 -27.65
CA ILE A 112 14.69 4.90 -29.01
C ILE A 112 13.18 4.68 -29.17
N PRO A 113 12.45 5.40 -30.05
CA PRO A 113 10.99 5.26 -30.18
C PRO A 113 10.48 3.83 -30.42
N ARG A 114 11.18 3.03 -31.24
CA ARG A 114 10.83 1.61 -31.50
C ARG A 114 11.24 0.62 -30.40
N ALA A 115 12.04 1.08 -29.44
CA ALA A 115 12.50 0.30 -28.30
C ALA A 115 12.62 1.25 -27.09
N PRO A 116 11.50 1.82 -26.59
CA PRO A 116 11.48 2.95 -25.64
C PRO A 116 12.14 2.64 -24.30
N GLN A 117 12.35 1.36 -24.01
CA GLN A 117 13.13 0.87 -22.89
C GLN A 117 14.65 1.16 -23.03
N VAL A 118 15.17 1.36 -24.25
CA VAL A 118 16.59 1.64 -24.49
C VAL A 118 16.87 3.14 -24.43
N GLY A 119 17.74 3.53 -23.49
CA GLY A 119 18.27 4.88 -23.35
C GLY A 119 19.38 5.18 -24.36
N ILE A 120 19.48 6.45 -24.77
CA ILE A 120 20.56 6.94 -25.63
C ILE A 120 21.44 7.92 -24.83
N ILE A 121 22.74 7.67 -24.77
CA ILE A 121 23.72 8.49 -24.03
C ILE A 121 24.94 8.76 -24.91
N GLY A 122 25.67 9.85 -24.68
CA GLY A 122 26.77 10.22 -25.55
C GLY A 122 27.27 11.64 -25.39
N SER A 123 28.00 12.13 -26.39
CA SER A 123 28.40 13.53 -26.56
C SER A 123 28.11 13.95 -27.99
N GLY A 124 27.24 14.95 -28.17
CA GLY A 124 27.04 15.62 -29.46
C GLY A 124 25.58 15.71 -29.90
N ARG A 125 25.40 16.33 -31.06
CA ARG A 125 24.11 16.54 -31.73
C ARG A 125 23.94 15.60 -32.92
N PHE A 126 22.79 14.97 -33.02
CA PHE A 126 22.42 14.01 -34.06
C PHE A 126 21.04 14.39 -34.61
N ARG A 127 20.82 14.11 -35.90
CA ARG A 127 19.54 14.36 -36.58
C ARG A 127 18.98 13.06 -37.15
N ASN A 128 17.67 12.90 -37.08
CA ASN A 128 16.92 11.74 -37.60
C ASN A 128 17.49 10.38 -37.14
N TYR A 129 17.94 10.30 -35.89
CA TYR A 129 18.61 9.12 -35.36
C TYR A 129 17.60 8.16 -34.71
N GLU A 130 17.47 6.94 -35.24
CA GLU A 130 16.56 5.89 -34.73
C GLU A 130 15.08 6.36 -34.58
N GLY A 131 14.65 7.36 -35.36
CA GLY A 131 13.33 7.97 -35.27
C GLY A 131 13.22 9.20 -34.36
N VAL A 132 14.34 9.75 -33.90
CA VAL A 132 14.41 11.02 -33.15
C VAL A 132 14.92 12.14 -34.07
N ASP A 133 14.08 13.14 -34.35
CA ASP A 133 14.36 14.22 -35.32
C ASP A 133 15.60 15.06 -34.95
N GLU A 134 15.67 15.57 -33.72
CA GLU A 134 16.87 16.21 -33.16
C GLU A 134 17.19 15.64 -31.77
N LEU A 135 18.41 15.13 -31.62
CA LEU A 135 18.92 14.52 -30.39
C LEU A 135 20.22 15.22 -29.97
N GLU A 136 20.24 15.85 -28.79
CA GLU A 136 21.45 16.36 -28.14
C GLU A 136 21.71 15.57 -26.87
N VAL A 137 22.82 14.82 -26.83
CA VAL A 137 23.28 14.07 -25.65
C VAL A 137 24.57 14.70 -25.10
N ILE A 138 24.69 14.78 -23.78
CA ILE A 138 25.78 15.47 -23.08
C ILE A 138 26.60 14.47 -22.26
N HIS A 139 27.90 14.41 -22.54
CA HIS A 139 28.85 13.67 -21.72
C HIS A 139 29.35 14.60 -20.62
N LEU A 140 28.85 14.40 -19.40
CA LEU A 140 29.32 15.12 -18.22
C LEU A 140 30.71 14.64 -17.82
N ASP A 141 31.51 15.56 -17.29
CA ASP A 141 32.87 15.29 -16.85
C ASP A 141 33.17 15.96 -15.50
N HIS A 142 34.30 15.60 -14.89
CA HIS A 142 34.64 15.95 -13.51
C HIS A 142 34.63 17.46 -13.24
N THR A 143 34.90 18.30 -14.26
CA THR A 143 34.90 19.76 -14.12
C THR A 143 33.55 20.32 -13.66
N LEU A 144 32.45 19.62 -13.97
CA LEU A 144 31.09 20.03 -13.63
C LEU A 144 30.67 19.62 -12.21
N PHE A 145 31.33 18.61 -11.60
CA PHE A 145 30.85 17.98 -10.36
C PHE A 145 31.86 17.90 -9.23
N HIS A 146 33.17 17.96 -9.47
CA HIS A 146 34.17 17.95 -8.40
C HIS A 146 34.26 19.30 -7.69
N GLU A 147 34.57 19.32 -6.38
CA GLU A 147 34.75 20.57 -5.63
C GLU A 147 36.08 21.26 -5.98
N LYS A 148 37.07 20.45 -6.37
CA LYS A 148 38.38 20.86 -6.88
C LYS A 148 38.66 20.13 -8.19
N PRO A 149 38.14 20.62 -9.33
CA PRO A 149 38.43 20.01 -10.62
C PRO A 149 39.88 20.29 -11.04
N LEU A 150 40.39 19.50 -12.00
CA LEU A 150 41.70 19.75 -12.62
C LEU A 150 41.80 21.16 -13.20
N SER A 151 43.00 21.74 -13.13
CA SER A 151 43.31 23.03 -13.75
C SER A 151 43.33 22.95 -15.28
N GLU A 152 43.15 24.08 -15.97
CA GLU A 152 43.24 24.16 -17.45
C GLU A 152 44.58 23.63 -17.98
N GLN A 153 45.67 23.82 -17.23
CA GLN A 153 46.99 23.27 -17.56
C GLN A 153 46.99 21.74 -17.51
N GLU A 154 46.47 21.13 -16.44
CA GLU A 154 46.40 19.67 -16.32
C GLU A 154 45.47 19.05 -17.38
N LEU A 155 44.37 19.73 -17.73
CA LEU A 155 43.50 19.32 -18.84
C LEU A 155 44.25 19.40 -20.19
N SER A 156 45.04 20.45 -20.41
CA SER A 156 45.90 20.59 -21.60
C SER A 156 47.03 19.56 -21.65
N ASP A 157 47.53 19.11 -20.50
CA ASP A 157 48.53 18.04 -20.38
C ASP A 157 47.92 16.63 -20.55
N GLY A 158 46.61 16.55 -20.81
CA GLY A 158 45.87 15.33 -21.13
C GLY A 158 45.32 14.56 -19.93
N TYR A 159 45.34 15.14 -18.73
CA TYR A 159 44.75 14.52 -17.55
C TYR A 159 43.22 14.61 -17.56
N THR A 160 42.58 13.64 -16.92
CA THR A 160 41.14 13.63 -16.64
C THR A 160 40.90 12.90 -15.32
N LEU A 161 39.70 13.06 -14.75
CA LEU A 161 39.26 12.29 -13.59
C LEU A 161 37.95 11.52 -13.91
N PRO A 162 37.57 10.53 -13.09
CA PRO A 162 36.23 9.94 -13.12
C PRO A 162 35.19 11.00 -12.77
N TYR A 163 34.08 11.07 -13.52
CA TYR A 163 33.00 12.02 -13.22
C TYR A 163 32.42 11.79 -11.81
N ARG A 164 31.88 10.58 -11.57
CA ARG A 164 31.30 10.14 -10.31
C ARG A 164 31.26 8.62 -10.29
N TRP A 165 31.83 7.99 -9.27
CA TRP A 165 31.68 6.55 -9.08
C TRP A 165 30.27 6.22 -8.62
N HIS A 166 29.61 5.33 -9.35
CA HIS A 166 28.24 4.93 -9.06
C HIS A 166 28.00 3.45 -9.37
N MET A 167 26.95 2.92 -8.75
CA MET A 167 26.17 1.81 -9.29
C MET A 167 24.95 2.40 -10.00
N ASP A 168 24.44 1.72 -11.02
CA ASP A 168 23.25 2.12 -11.76
C ASP A 168 21.99 1.78 -10.94
N THR A 169 21.41 2.76 -10.26
CA THR A 169 20.23 2.56 -9.40
C THR A 169 19.44 3.87 -9.26
N PRO A 170 18.10 3.83 -9.13
CA PRO A 170 17.29 5.03 -8.94
C PRO A 170 17.20 5.51 -7.48
N PHE A 171 17.63 4.71 -6.49
CA PHE A 171 17.56 4.98 -5.03
C PHE A 171 16.18 5.26 -4.42
N TYR A 172 15.13 5.37 -5.23
CA TYR A 172 13.76 5.61 -4.78
C TYR A 172 12.80 4.68 -5.54
N GLN A 173 11.88 4.05 -4.82
CA GLN A 173 10.85 3.07 -5.25
C GLN A 173 11.34 1.79 -5.93
N ARG A 174 12.50 1.79 -6.60
CA ARG A 174 13.04 0.72 -7.45
C ARG A 174 14.49 0.43 -7.07
N LEU A 175 15.00 -0.72 -7.49
CA LEU A 175 16.31 -1.22 -7.07
C LEU A 175 17.34 -1.26 -8.19
N PRO A 176 18.64 -1.41 -7.87
CA PRO A 176 19.65 -1.75 -8.86
C PRO A 176 19.25 -3.03 -9.59
N GLY A 177 19.09 -2.94 -10.91
CA GLY A 177 19.09 -4.11 -11.78
C GLY A 177 20.39 -4.90 -11.59
N GLU A 178 20.33 -6.21 -11.76
CA GLU A 178 21.50 -7.08 -11.57
C GLU A 178 22.60 -6.78 -12.61
N VAL A 179 22.21 -6.38 -13.82
CA VAL A 179 23.10 -6.04 -14.93
C VAL A 179 22.74 -4.74 -15.63
N THR A 180 23.75 -4.06 -16.17
CA THR A 180 23.59 -3.01 -17.17
C THR A 180 24.21 -3.49 -18.49
N VAL A 181 23.52 -3.23 -19.59
CA VAL A 181 23.98 -3.49 -20.96
C VAL A 181 24.24 -2.16 -21.65
N LEU A 182 25.40 -2.03 -22.27
CA LEU A 182 25.83 -0.89 -23.08
C LEU A 182 26.20 -1.36 -24.48
N HIS A 183 25.74 -0.65 -25.51
CA HIS A 183 26.18 -0.85 -26.89
C HIS A 183 26.83 0.41 -27.46
N ALA A 184 28.05 0.30 -27.98
CA ALA A 184 28.78 1.40 -28.59
C ALA A 184 28.40 1.57 -30.07
N VAL A 185 27.65 2.63 -30.38
CA VAL A 185 27.24 2.97 -31.74
C VAL A 185 28.30 3.83 -32.44
N LYS A 186 28.83 4.84 -31.73
CA LYS A 186 29.85 5.76 -32.22
C LYS A 186 30.86 6.05 -31.12
N VAL A 187 32.15 5.85 -31.41
CA VAL A 187 33.26 6.03 -30.46
C VAL A 187 34.08 7.25 -30.90
N PRO A 188 34.45 8.17 -29.99
CA PRO A 188 35.14 9.40 -30.36
C PRO A 188 36.58 9.13 -30.81
N ASN A 189 36.96 9.64 -31.99
CA ASN A 189 38.34 9.63 -32.48
C ASN A 189 39.17 10.70 -31.78
N LEU A 190 39.73 10.35 -30.63
CA LEU A 190 40.51 11.24 -29.76
C LEU A 190 41.77 10.53 -29.23
N PRO A 191 42.84 11.30 -28.92
CA PRO A 191 44.00 10.73 -28.24
C PRO A 191 43.63 10.20 -26.85
N ASP A 192 44.45 9.27 -26.36
CA ASP A 192 44.38 8.79 -24.99
C ASP A 192 44.55 9.93 -23.98
N GLN A 193 43.83 9.82 -22.87
CA GLN A 193 43.89 10.70 -21.70
C GLN A 193 44.50 9.94 -20.51
N LYS A 194 44.80 10.65 -19.42
CA LYS A 194 45.49 10.07 -18.27
C LYS A 194 44.70 10.23 -16.98
N LEU A 195 44.59 9.15 -16.21
CA LEU A 195 44.25 9.20 -14.79
C LEU A 195 45.53 9.32 -13.95
N LYS A 196 45.51 10.14 -12.90
CA LYS A 196 46.61 10.32 -11.95
C LYS A 196 46.17 9.83 -10.56
N PHE A 197 47.01 9.05 -9.91
CA PHE A 197 46.69 8.39 -8.63
C PHE A 197 47.49 8.98 -7.46
N PRO A 198 47.04 8.79 -6.19
CA PRO A 198 47.70 9.37 -5.01
C PRO A 198 49.13 8.87 -4.78
N ASP A 199 49.49 7.71 -5.31
CA ASP A 199 50.85 7.14 -5.27
C ASP A 199 51.79 7.69 -6.36
N GLY A 200 51.29 8.63 -7.18
CA GLY A 200 52.03 9.24 -8.29
C GLY A 200 52.05 8.41 -9.58
N LYS A 201 51.40 7.23 -9.63
CA LYS A 201 51.23 6.50 -10.89
C LYS A 201 50.26 7.23 -11.83
N GLU A 202 50.46 7.00 -13.13
CA GLU A 202 49.56 7.41 -14.20
C GLU A 202 48.99 6.18 -14.92
N LYS A 203 47.75 6.27 -15.41
CA LYS A 203 47.14 5.25 -16.28
C LYS A 203 46.57 5.88 -17.54
N SER A 204 47.05 5.43 -18.70
CA SER A 204 46.50 5.81 -20.01
C SER A 204 45.13 5.17 -20.21
N ILE A 205 44.15 5.96 -20.64
CA ILE A 205 42.77 5.54 -20.89
C ILE A 205 42.25 6.17 -22.18
N ALA A 206 41.33 5.50 -22.86
CA ALA A 206 40.66 6.09 -24.02
C ALA A 206 39.76 7.27 -23.59
N ALA A 207 39.71 8.35 -24.39
CA ALA A 207 38.75 9.42 -24.16
C ALA A 207 37.31 8.88 -24.25
N GLY A 208 36.47 9.13 -23.24
CA GLY A 208 35.12 8.57 -23.19
C GLY A 208 35.05 7.09 -22.80
N ALA A 209 36.14 6.50 -22.28
CA ALA A 209 36.13 5.19 -21.66
C ALA A 209 35.10 5.11 -20.50
N THR A 210 34.69 3.89 -20.18
CA THR A 210 33.99 3.61 -18.92
C THR A 210 34.99 2.94 -17.98
N ALA A 211 35.28 3.59 -16.87
CA ALA A 211 36.13 3.06 -15.82
C ALA A 211 35.31 2.23 -14.84
N PHE A 212 35.88 1.13 -14.38
CA PHE A 212 35.30 0.17 -13.45
C PHE A 212 36.28 -0.15 -12.33
N PHE A 213 35.77 -0.38 -11.12
CA PHE A 213 36.52 -1.06 -10.07
C PHE A 213 35.72 -2.19 -9.43
N SER A 214 36.43 -3.20 -8.93
CA SER A 214 35.84 -4.44 -8.43
C SER A 214 35.43 -4.29 -6.98
N GLY A 215 34.14 -4.48 -6.68
CA GLY A 215 33.65 -4.48 -5.30
C GLY A 215 34.29 -5.59 -4.46
N ALA A 216 34.69 -6.70 -5.08
CA ALA A 216 35.38 -7.79 -4.41
C ALA A 216 36.82 -7.41 -4.07
N ARG A 217 37.50 -6.70 -4.96
CA ARG A 217 38.83 -6.13 -4.66
C ARG A 217 38.73 -5.06 -3.57
N ALA A 218 37.69 -4.22 -3.61
CA ALA A 218 37.46 -3.21 -2.58
C ALA A 218 37.20 -3.83 -1.19
N PHE A 219 36.42 -4.91 -1.11
CA PHE A 219 36.22 -5.67 0.12
C PHE A 219 37.51 -6.34 0.63
N GLN A 220 38.33 -6.90 -0.26
CA GLN A 220 39.64 -7.48 0.10
C GLN A 220 40.66 -6.46 0.64
N LEU A 221 40.47 -5.16 0.39
CA LEU A 221 41.32 -4.07 0.89
C LEU A 221 40.87 -3.52 2.25
N LEU A 222 39.77 -4.05 2.80
CA LEU A 222 39.35 -3.80 4.17
C LEU A 222 40.13 -4.67 5.15
N THR A 223 40.37 -4.17 6.37
CA THR A 223 40.90 -4.99 7.47
C THR A 223 39.82 -5.99 7.95
N PRO A 224 40.17 -7.07 8.66
CA PRO A 224 39.18 -8.06 9.11
C PRO A 224 38.01 -7.46 9.91
N ALA A 225 38.27 -6.49 10.79
CA ALA A 225 37.23 -5.79 11.55
C ALA A 225 36.32 -4.92 10.66
N GLU A 226 36.86 -4.32 9.60
CA GLU A 226 36.09 -3.55 8.63
C GLU A 226 35.29 -4.45 7.67
N GLN A 227 35.81 -5.65 7.36
CA GLN A 227 35.07 -6.67 6.63
C GLN A 227 33.86 -7.17 7.43
N GLU A 228 34.07 -7.47 8.72
CA GLU A 228 32.99 -7.84 9.65
C GLU A 228 31.95 -6.73 9.79
N PHE A 229 32.38 -5.48 10.00
CA PHE A 229 31.48 -4.32 10.02
C PHE A 229 30.69 -4.20 8.71
N ALA A 230 31.35 -4.27 7.55
CA ALA A 230 30.71 -4.09 6.26
C ALA A 230 29.74 -5.22 5.89
N LEU A 231 30.05 -6.48 6.24
CA LEU A 231 29.13 -7.62 6.06
C LEU A 231 27.83 -7.46 6.85
N ASN A 232 27.92 -6.81 8.01
CA ASN A 232 26.82 -6.63 8.95
C ASN A 232 26.09 -5.28 8.84
N THR A 233 26.47 -4.43 7.87
CA THR A 233 25.93 -3.07 7.72
C THR A 233 24.96 -2.95 6.53
N THR A 234 23.80 -2.37 6.80
CA THR A 234 22.86 -1.86 5.79
C THR A 234 23.09 -0.37 5.56
N VAL A 235 23.08 0.06 4.30
CA VAL A 235 23.18 1.45 3.86
C VAL A 235 21.80 1.94 3.44
N THR A 236 21.28 2.96 4.12
CA THR A 236 20.13 3.76 3.69
C THR A 236 20.65 4.94 2.86
N TYR A 237 20.05 5.15 1.69
CA TYR A 237 20.36 6.28 0.81
C TYR A 237 19.45 7.48 1.12
N ALA A 238 19.76 8.65 0.57
CA ALA A 238 18.94 9.84 0.79
C ALA A 238 17.58 9.72 0.05
N PRO A 239 16.48 10.25 0.61
CA PRO A 239 15.24 10.42 -0.14
C PRO A 239 15.49 11.29 -1.38
N GLN A 240 14.83 10.95 -2.50
CA GLN A 240 15.06 11.56 -3.82
C GLN A 240 16.55 11.83 -4.10
N ALA A 241 17.43 10.84 -3.89
CA ALA A 241 18.88 11.03 -3.75
C ALA A 241 19.56 11.94 -4.80
N TYR A 242 19.09 11.89 -6.05
CA TYR A 242 19.62 12.70 -7.16
C TYR A 242 19.10 14.16 -7.21
N GLU A 243 18.01 14.47 -6.50
CA GLU A 243 17.60 15.83 -6.15
C GLU A 243 18.37 16.30 -4.90
N TYR A 244 18.47 15.46 -3.86
CA TYR A 244 19.18 15.75 -2.60
C TYR A 244 20.62 16.23 -2.84
N ILE A 245 21.38 15.55 -3.71
CA ILE A 245 22.78 15.92 -4.00
C ILE A 245 22.96 16.94 -5.13
N ARG A 246 21.89 17.52 -5.69
CA ARG A 246 21.97 18.29 -6.96
C ARG A 246 22.88 19.53 -6.90
N GLN A 247 23.07 20.10 -5.70
CA GLN A 247 23.92 21.26 -5.44
C GLN A 247 25.27 20.89 -4.80
N CYS A 248 25.46 19.63 -4.43
CA CYS A 248 26.71 19.13 -3.87
C CYS A 248 27.82 19.05 -4.93
N LYS A 249 29.05 18.91 -4.45
CA LYS A 249 30.25 18.64 -5.27
C LYS A 249 31.00 17.44 -4.70
N ALA A 250 31.68 16.68 -5.55
CA ALA A 250 32.38 15.46 -5.16
C ALA A 250 33.85 15.70 -4.76
N THR A 251 34.43 14.68 -4.12
CA THR A 251 35.87 14.50 -3.90
C THR A 251 36.62 14.43 -5.24
N GLU A 252 37.93 14.70 -5.22
CA GLU A 252 38.82 14.70 -6.40
C GLU A 252 38.90 13.32 -7.09
N ASP A 253 38.55 12.23 -6.40
CA ASP A 253 38.44 10.88 -6.97
C ASP A 253 37.02 10.52 -7.43
N GLY A 254 36.02 11.37 -7.16
CA GLY A 254 34.61 11.17 -7.49
C GLY A 254 33.88 10.12 -6.63
N LEU A 255 34.45 9.68 -5.49
CA LEU A 255 33.86 8.63 -4.63
C LEU A 255 32.78 9.15 -3.65
N SER A 256 32.95 10.36 -3.11
CA SER A 256 32.08 10.90 -2.04
C SER A 256 31.87 12.42 -2.19
N ILE A 257 31.14 13.03 -1.25
CA ILE A 257 30.95 14.48 -1.14
C ILE A 257 31.71 14.96 0.12
N PRO A 258 32.71 15.86 0.00
CA PRO A 258 33.59 16.23 1.10
C PRO A 258 33.04 17.33 2.02
N THR A 259 32.05 18.10 1.55
CA THR A 259 31.54 19.31 2.23
C THR A 259 30.03 19.20 2.43
N MET A 260 29.58 19.30 3.68
CA MET A 260 28.16 19.31 4.08
C MET A 260 27.52 20.70 3.93
N GLY A 261 26.18 20.75 3.92
CA GLY A 261 25.39 21.97 3.86
C GLY A 261 25.12 22.49 2.45
N LYS A 262 25.42 21.68 1.43
CA LYS A 262 25.06 21.92 0.02
C LYS A 262 24.01 20.92 -0.50
N GLU A 263 23.53 20.06 0.38
CA GLU A 263 22.38 19.19 0.16
C GLU A 263 21.09 20.01 0.10
N VAL A 264 20.12 19.57 -0.70
CA VAL A 264 18.77 20.11 -0.63
C VAL A 264 18.12 19.63 0.67
N PRO A 265 17.54 20.51 1.51
CA PRO A 265 16.81 20.11 2.71
C PRO A 265 15.71 19.09 2.36
N ILE A 266 15.49 18.11 3.24
CA ILE A 266 14.62 16.95 2.96
C ILE A 266 13.16 17.39 2.75
N GLU A 267 12.77 18.48 3.41
CA GLU A 267 11.48 19.14 3.38
C GLU A 267 11.24 19.90 2.06
N GLN A 268 12.30 20.14 1.28
CA GLN A 268 12.29 20.84 -0.02
C GLN A 268 12.46 19.88 -1.21
N LEU A 269 12.53 18.58 -0.96
CA LEU A 269 12.55 17.56 -2.01
C LEU A 269 11.16 17.38 -2.60
N SER A 270 11.09 16.83 -3.82
CA SER A 270 9.86 16.28 -4.37
C SER A 270 9.25 15.24 -3.43
N GLU A 271 7.92 15.17 -3.36
CA GLU A 271 7.16 14.24 -2.50
C GLU A 271 7.81 12.85 -2.41
N TRP A 272 8.00 12.39 -1.17
CA TRP A 272 8.72 11.17 -0.87
C TRP A 272 8.23 10.57 0.45
N SER A 273 8.43 9.27 0.62
CA SER A 273 8.11 8.55 1.86
C SER A 273 9.20 7.51 2.21
N TRP A 274 9.40 7.22 3.50
CA TRP A 274 10.61 6.52 4.01
C TRP A 274 10.74 5.08 3.54
N GLU A 275 9.67 4.32 3.64
CA GLU A 275 9.37 3.06 2.93
C GLU A 275 9.86 2.93 1.47
N ASN A 276 9.89 4.02 0.70
CA ASN A 276 10.26 4.04 -0.72
C ASN A 276 11.74 4.42 -0.91
N VAL A 277 12.45 4.80 0.16
CA VAL A 277 13.88 5.09 0.16
C VAL A 277 14.68 3.79 0.15
N ALA A 278 15.69 3.72 -0.71
CA ALA A 278 16.53 2.54 -0.83
C ALA A 278 17.33 2.24 0.46
N GLU A 279 17.12 1.05 1.03
CA GLU A 279 18.06 0.38 1.94
C GLU A 279 18.71 -0.81 1.21
N HIS A 280 20.04 -0.90 1.22
CA HIS A 280 20.82 -1.97 0.56
C HIS A 280 21.91 -2.52 1.50
N PRO A 281 22.34 -3.79 1.38
CA PRO A 281 23.53 -4.24 2.08
C PRO A 281 24.76 -3.45 1.61
N MET A 282 25.69 -3.16 2.52
CA MET A 282 26.99 -2.56 2.17
C MET A 282 27.84 -3.55 1.34
N VAL A 283 27.64 -4.85 1.58
CA VAL A 283 28.37 -5.94 0.93
C VAL A 283 27.39 -6.93 0.27
N TRP A 284 27.47 -7.07 -1.05
CA TRP A 284 26.58 -7.88 -1.87
C TRP A 284 27.16 -9.27 -2.13
N ARG A 285 26.29 -10.28 -2.24
CA ARG A 285 26.70 -11.65 -2.57
C ARG A 285 26.94 -11.81 -4.07
N ASN A 286 27.89 -12.65 -4.45
CA ASN A 286 28.06 -13.09 -5.84
C ASN A 286 27.17 -14.32 -6.12
N PRO A 287 26.28 -14.28 -7.13
CA PRO A 287 25.38 -15.38 -7.44
C PRO A 287 26.03 -16.73 -7.74
N LEU A 288 27.29 -16.76 -8.20
CA LEU A 288 28.01 -18.00 -8.53
C LEU A 288 29.20 -18.30 -7.59
N ASN A 289 29.60 -17.38 -6.70
CA ASN A 289 30.74 -17.58 -5.80
C ASN A 289 30.53 -16.85 -4.45
N PRO A 290 29.78 -17.45 -3.50
CA PRO A 290 29.46 -16.81 -2.23
C PRO A 290 30.67 -16.31 -1.42
N ASP A 291 31.83 -16.96 -1.58
CA ASP A 291 33.10 -16.61 -0.89
C ASP A 291 33.81 -15.38 -1.48
N ARG A 292 33.28 -14.81 -2.58
CA ARG A 292 33.79 -13.59 -3.22
C ARG A 292 32.71 -12.48 -3.21
N PRO A 293 32.38 -11.92 -2.04
CA PRO A 293 31.39 -10.85 -1.92
C PRO A 293 31.91 -9.50 -2.45
N PHE A 294 31.02 -8.54 -2.68
CA PHE A 294 31.30 -7.25 -3.30
C PHE A 294 30.95 -6.08 -2.36
N LEU A 295 31.94 -5.28 -1.94
CA LEU A 295 31.68 -3.98 -1.32
C LEU A 295 31.14 -3.01 -2.39
N GLN A 296 29.86 -2.64 -2.29
CA GLN A 296 29.15 -1.90 -3.34
C GLN A 296 28.24 -0.84 -2.72
N VAL A 297 28.74 0.40 -2.67
CA VAL A 297 28.08 1.56 -2.05
C VAL A 297 28.25 2.78 -2.94
N HIS A 298 27.20 3.58 -3.13
CA HIS A 298 27.29 4.83 -3.89
C HIS A 298 27.59 6.01 -2.95
N GLY A 299 28.86 6.23 -2.62
CA GLY A 299 29.31 7.16 -1.57
C GLY A 299 28.77 8.59 -1.61
N CYS A 300 28.39 9.14 -2.78
CA CYS A 300 27.73 10.45 -2.84
C CYS A 300 26.30 10.45 -2.28
N CYS A 301 25.53 9.36 -2.41
CA CYS A 301 24.08 9.34 -2.14
C CYS A 301 23.72 8.76 -0.76
N VAL A 302 24.71 8.34 0.02
CA VAL A 302 24.50 7.70 1.34
C VAL A 302 23.92 8.69 2.36
N PHE A 303 23.09 8.16 3.26
CA PHE A 303 22.40 8.97 4.26
C PHE A 303 22.54 8.42 5.68
N LYS A 304 22.35 7.10 5.87
CA LYS A 304 22.42 6.44 7.18
C LYS A 304 23.04 5.05 7.05
N LEU A 305 23.80 4.62 8.06
CA LEU A 305 24.27 3.24 8.23
C LEU A 305 23.53 2.58 9.40
N THR A 306 23.23 1.30 9.29
CA THR A 306 22.65 0.49 10.37
C THR A 306 23.39 -0.85 10.43
N THR A 307 24.14 -1.06 11.51
CA THR A 307 24.92 -2.28 11.73
C THR A 307 24.15 -3.23 12.63
N ARG A 308 24.16 -4.52 12.28
CA ARG A 308 23.43 -5.57 12.99
C ARG A 308 24.35 -6.63 13.59
N ASP A 309 23.96 -7.20 14.71
CA ASP A 309 24.59 -8.41 15.24
C ASP A 309 24.27 -9.60 14.30
N PRO A 310 25.25 -10.38 13.83
CA PRO A 310 24.99 -11.46 12.87
C PRO A 310 24.28 -12.69 13.46
N ALA A 311 24.37 -12.90 14.78
CA ALA A 311 23.79 -14.06 15.44
C ALA A 311 22.35 -13.78 15.89
N THR A 312 22.16 -12.65 16.54
CA THR A 312 20.86 -12.20 17.06
C THR A 312 20.10 -11.30 16.10
N GLY A 313 20.72 -10.72 15.06
CA GLY A 313 20.13 -9.75 14.12
C GLY A 313 20.08 -8.29 14.62
N ALA A 314 20.33 -8.07 15.91
CA ALA A 314 19.96 -6.86 16.63
C ALA A 314 20.67 -5.62 16.10
N VAL A 315 20.01 -4.46 16.12
CA VAL A 315 20.68 -3.19 15.77
C VAL A 315 21.73 -2.90 16.85
N VAL A 316 23.01 -3.01 16.47
CA VAL A 316 24.16 -2.74 17.36
C VAL A 316 24.56 -1.27 17.28
N SER A 317 24.46 -0.67 16.09
CA SER A 317 24.71 0.76 15.90
C SER A 317 23.90 1.34 14.74
N VAL A 318 23.54 2.61 14.89
CA VAL A 318 23.02 3.46 13.82
C VAL A 318 23.96 4.66 13.70
N VAL A 319 24.29 5.04 12.48
CA VAL A 319 25.03 6.26 12.17
C VAL A 319 24.21 7.05 11.16
N ASP A 320 23.63 8.15 11.58
CA ASP A 320 22.71 9.02 10.82
C ASP A 320 23.24 10.45 10.62
N ASP A 321 24.34 10.82 11.29
CA ASP A 321 25.17 11.95 10.86
C ASP A 321 25.77 11.65 9.47
N VAL A 322 25.19 12.26 8.43
CA VAL A 322 25.58 12.12 7.02
C VAL A 322 27.06 12.43 6.80
N ALA A 323 27.67 13.34 7.56
CA ALA A 323 29.10 13.62 7.49
C ALA A 323 29.92 12.39 7.90
N LYS A 324 29.55 11.78 9.04
CA LYS A 324 30.21 10.58 9.56
C LYS A 324 29.94 9.34 8.70
N VAL A 325 28.74 9.20 8.16
CA VAL A 325 28.38 8.15 7.18
C VAL A 325 29.30 8.24 5.96
N ARG A 326 29.45 9.42 5.37
CA ARG A 326 30.33 9.65 4.21
C ARG A 326 31.80 9.45 4.55
N GLU A 327 32.25 9.84 5.74
CA GLU A 327 33.62 9.61 6.22
C GLU A 327 33.96 8.10 6.25
N ILE A 328 33.06 7.28 6.81
CA ILE A 328 33.23 5.81 6.90
C ILE A 328 33.27 5.19 5.51
N VAL A 329 32.25 5.47 4.68
CA VAL A 329 32.13 4.89 3.32
C VAL A 329 33.31 5.31 2.44
N TYR A 330 33.71 6.57 2.49
CA TYR A 330 34.90 7.06 1.79
C TYR A 330 36.20 6.42 2.32
N GLY A 331 36.32 6.24 3.65
CA GLY A 331 37.45 5.57 4.29
C GLY A 331 37.70 4.13 3.81
N PHE A 332 36.61 3.44 3.44
CA PHE A 332 36.64 2.13 2.80
C PHE A 332 36.95 2.24 1.31
N GLN A 333 36.17 3.03 0.56
CA GLN A 333 36.27 3.06 -0.90
C GLN A 333 37.56 3.67 -1.43
N LYS A 334 38.14 4.69 -0.78
CA LYS A 334 39.37 5.36 -1.25
C LYS A 334 40.56 4.43 -1.45
N ARG A 335 40.56 3.26 -0.80
CA ARG A 335 41.63 2.23 -0.94
C ARG A 335 41.65 1.59 -2.33
N ILE A 336 40.52 1.58 -3.04
CA ILE A 336 40.46 1.05 -4.40
C ILE A 336 41.07 2.01 -5.43
N TRP A 337 41.28 3.29 -5.07
CA TRP A 337 41.76 4.32 -5.98
C TRP A 337 43.28 4.25 -6.23
N ALA A 338 43.68 3.21 -6.97
CA ALA A 338 45.03 2.96 -7.46
C ALA A 338 44.98 2.37 -8.87
N ALA A 339 45.98 2.67 -9.71
CA ALA A 339 46.01 2.34 -11.13
C ALA A 339 45.70 0.86 -11.42
N GLU A 340 46.27 -0.05 -10.64
CA GLU A 340 46.13 -1.50 -10.78
C GLU A 340 44.72 -2.04 -10.45
N ASN A 341 43.88 -1.27 -9.78
CA ASN A 341 42.52 -1.66 -9.41
C ASN A 341 41.45 -1.15 -10.40
N ILE A 342 41.81 -0.26 -11.33
CA ILE A 342 40.88 0.36 -12.28
C ILE A 342 40.98 -0.33 -13.65
N TYR A 343 39.88 -0.96 -14.09
CA TYR A 343 39.72 -1.38 -15.48
C TYR A 343 39.00 -0.29 -16.26
N ALA A 344 39.65 0.31 -17.27
CA ALA A 344 39.03 1.29 -18.16
C ALA A 344 38.77 0.63 -19.52
N HIS A 345 37.50 0.42 -19.86
CA HIS A 345 37.14 -0.21 -21.11
C HIS A 345 37.37 0.75 -22.29
N ARG A 346 38.30 0.39 -23.18
CA ARG A 346 38.48 1.03 -24.48
C ARG A 346 37.40 0.51 -25.43
N TRP A 347 36.40 1.35 -25.65
CA TRP A 347 35.31 1.10 -26.58
C TRP A 347 35.79 0.97 -28.02
N GLU A 348 35.25 -0.01 -28.74
CA GLU A 348 35.23 -0.07 -30.19
C GLU A 348 33.77 0.00 -30.68
N GLU A 349 33.54 0.59 -31.85
CA GLU A 349 32.20 0.67 -32.44
C GLU A 349 31.68 -0.72 -32.79
N GLY A 350 30.53 -1.07 -32.23
CA GLY A 350 29.97 -2.43 -32.27
C GLY A 350 30.11 -3.18 -30.95
N ASP A 351 30.85 -2.70 -29.96
CA ASP A 351 30.97 -3.40 -28.68
C ASP A 351 29.63 -3.45 -27.94
N VAL A 352 29.29 -4.63 -27.42
CA VAL A 352 28.24 -4.82 -26.41
C VAL A 352 28.94 -5.20 -25.11
N VAL A 353 28.93 -4.30 -24.14
CA VAL A 353 29.50 -4.51 -22.81
C VAL A 353 28.36 -4.74 -21.83
N ILE A 354 28.48 -5.81 -21.05
CA ILE A 354 27.53 -6.19 -20.01
C ILE A 354 28.30 -6.22 -18.71
N PHE A 355 27.79 -5.56 -17.67
CA PHE A 355 28.45 -5.56 -16.37
C PHE A 355 27.49 -5.88 -15.22
N HIS A 356 28.00 -6.62 -14.24
CA HIS A 356 27.31 -6.98 -13.01
C HIS A 356 27.22 -5.75 -12.12
N ASN A 357 26.12 -5.02 -12.23
CA ASN A 357 25.90 -3.72 -11.62
C ASN A 357 25.89 -3.76 -10.08
N ARG A 358 25.66 -4.94 -9.48
CA ARG A 358 25.76 -5.17 -8.04
C ARG A 358 27.18 -5.58 -7.57
N GLY A 359 28.15 -5.72 -8.48
CA GLY A 359 29.53 -6.14 -8.15
C GLY A 359 30.68 -5.26 -8.65
N VAL A 360 30.40 -4.26 -9.50
CA VAL A 360 31.37 -3.24 -9.91
C VAL A 360 30.79 -1.83 -9.77
N MET A 361 31.59 -0.92 -9.23
CA MET A 361 31.32 0.52 -9.37
C MET A 361 31.88 0.97 -10.71
N HIS A 362 31.22 1.94 -11.34
CA HIS A 362 31.64 2.48 -12.62
C HIS A 362 31.54 4.00 -12.67
N SER A 363 32.25 4.59 -13.64
CA SER A 363 32.26 6.03 -13.89
C SER A 363 32.62 6.30 -15.34
N ILE A 364 32.02 7.34 -15.93
CA ILE A 364 32.49 7.88 -17.21
C ILE A 364 33.75 8.72 -16.98
N THR A 365 34.68 8.64 -17.91
CA THR A 365 35.95 9.39 -17.89
C THR A 365 36.14 10.16 -19.18
N GLY A 366 36.91 11.25 -19.10
CA GLY A 366 37.40 11.99 -20.26
C GLY A 366 36.76 13.36 -20.43
N GLN A 367 37.14 14.05 -21.51
CA GLN A 367 36.77 15.44 -21.78
C GLN A 367 36.19 15.55 -23.19
N LEU A 368 34.87 15.37 -23.34
CA LEU A 368 34.21 15.28 -24.65
C LEU A 368 33.31 16.48 -25.00
N ALA A 369 32.95 17.33 -24.03
CA ALA A 369 31.96 18.39 -24.23
C ALA A 369 32.41 19.45 -25.26
N GLN A 370 33.70 19.75 -25.31
CA GLN A 370 34.31 20.68 -26.26
C GLN A 370 34.26 20.23 -27.73
N TYR A 371 33.99 18.95 -27.98
CA TYR A 371 33.95 18.36 -29.33
C TYR A 371 32.53 18.05 -29.84
N LYS A 372 31.48 18.50 -29.14
CA LYS A 372 30.07 18.16 -29.41
C LYS A 372 29.56 18.42 -30.85
N GLU A 373 30.21 19.31 -31.59
CA GLU A 373 29.86 19.63 -32.99
C GLU A 373 30.76 18.89 -34.02
N ASP A 374 31.89 18.33 -33.61
CA ASP A 374 32.88 17.67 -34.48
C ASP A 374 32.49 16.20 -34.72
N GLU A 375 32.09 15.87 -35.94
CA GLU A 375 31.55 14.55 -36.28
C GLU A 375 32.44 13.37 -35.92
N GLU A 376 33.77 13.47 -36.04
CA GLU A 376 34.65 12.33 -35.72
C GLU A 376 34.82 12.13 -34.20
N LYS A 377 34.49 13.13 -33.40
CA LYS A 377 34.68 13.17 -31.95
C LYS A 377 33.38 13.07 -31.15
N LYS A 378 32.24 12.92 -31.85
CA LYS A 378 30.96 12.58 -31.23
C LYS A 378 31.00 11.16 -30.65
N ARG A 379 30.29 10.96 -29.54
CA ARG A 379 30.11 9.66 -28.88
C ARG A 379 28.63 9.33 -28.85
N LEU A 380 28.25 8.10 -29.16
CA LEU A 380 26.86 7.65 -29.11
C LEU A 380 26.79 6.20 -28.64
N MET A 381 25.93 5.95 -27.66
CA MET A 381 25.75 4.64 -27.06
C MET A 381 24.28 4.39 -26.75
N TRP A 382 23.89 3.13 -26.84
CA TRP A 382 22.66 2.64 -26.24
C TRP A 382 22.94 2.09 -24.85
N GLN A 383 22.00 2.29 -23.94
CA GLN A 383 22.04 1.78 -22.58
C GLN A 383 20.70 1.13 -22.26
N PHE A 384 20.74 -0.12 -21.79
CA PHE A 384 19.59 -0.73 -21.13
C PHE A 384 19.97 -1.24 -19.75
N ARG A 385 19.11 -0.92 -18.79
CA ARG A 385 19.07 -1.50 -17.46
C ARG A 385 17.63 -1.47 -16.99
N HIS A 386 17.16 -2.57 -16.42
CA HIS A 386 15.89 -2.61 -15.70
C HIS A 386 16.11 -2.15 -14.24
N GLY A 387 15.06 -1.63 -13.59
CA GLY A 387 15.06 -1.35 -12.16
C GLY A 387 14.29 -2.43 -11.40
N ALA A 388 15.01 -3.46 -10.94
CA ALA A 388 14.45 -4.73 -10.43
C ALA A 388 13.20 -4.57 -9.55
N GLU A 389 12.06 -5.06 -10.04
CA GLU A 389 10.87 -5.25 -9.20
C GLU A 389 11.07 -6.33 -8.14
N ILE A 390 11.97 -7.29 -8.38
CA ILE A 390 12.16 -8.44 -7.49
C ILE A 390 12.77 -8.07 -6.15
N GLY A 391 13.59 -7.03 -6.09
CA GLY A 391 14.36 -6.82 -4.86
C GLY A 391 13.55 -6.17 -3.75
N PHE A 392 12.33 -5.68 -4.03
CA PHE A 392 11.37 -5.48 -2.94
C PHE A 392 11.17 -6.82 -2.20
N LEU A 393 10.98 -7.93 -2.93
CA LEU A 393 10.93 -9.28 -2.39
C LEU A 393 12.29 -9.78 -1.85
N GLU A 394 13.44 -9.30 -2.35
CA GLU A 394 14.74 -9.63 -1.76
C GLU A 394 15.02 -8.87 -0.45
N THR A 395 14.63 -7.60 -0.35
CA THR A 395 14.67 -6.85 0.92
C THR A 395 13.68 -7.46 1.89
N LEU A 396 12.45 -7.79 1.44
CA LEU A 396 11.47 -8.56 2.20
C LEU A 396 12.07 -9.86 2.74
N ARG A 397 12.68 -10.68 1.87
CA ARG A 397 13.33 -11.95 2.22
C ARG A 397 14.49 -11.77 3.19
N ASN A 398 15.37 -10.80 2.94
CA ASN A 398 16.55 -10.55 3.77
C ASN A 398 16.17 -9.97 5.14
N THR A 399 15.14 -9.12 5.20
CA THR A 399 14.53 -8.64 6.44
C THR A 399 13.94 -9.83 7.20
N LEU A 400 13.05 -10.62 6.57
CA LEU A 400 12.46 -11.85 7.14
C LEU A 400 13.48 -12.93 7.55
N GLN A 401 14.72 -12.88 7.03
CA GLN A 401 15.83 -13.76 7.41
C GLN A 401 16.78 -13.16 8.45
N SER A 402 16.58 -11.91 8.88
CA SER A 402 17.36 -11.31 9.96
C SER A 402 16.89 -11.89 11.30
N THR A 403 17.82 -12.41 12.10
CA THR A 403 17.46 -13.25 13.27
C THR A 403 16.96 -12.47 14.49
N THR A 404 16.87 -11.12 14.45
CA THR A 404 16.28 -10.39 15.58
C THR A 404 14.80 -10.43 15.47
N ASP A 405 14.20 -10.73 16.63
CA ASP A 405 12.85 -10.35 16.98
C ASP A 405 11.88 -10.48 15.79
N PRO A 406 11.36 -11.70 15.57
CA PRO A 406 10.47 -11.99 14.46
C PRO A 406 9.33 -10.97 14.30
N ALA A 407 8.83 -10.39 15.41
CA ALA A 407 7.75 -9.42 15.40
C ALA A 407 8.13 -8.05 14.82
N THR A 408 9.39 -7.61 14.97
CA THR A 408 9.91 -6.35 14.41
C THR A 408 10.42 -6.56 12.99
N THR A 409 10.99 -7.73 12.73
CA THR A 409 11.41 -8.20 11.41
C THR A 409 10.23 -8.32 10.43
N VAL A 410 9.14 -9.00 10.82
CA VAL A 410 7.95 -9.17 9.96
C VAL A 410 7.24 -7.84 9.68
N ARG A 411 7.20 -6.92 10.66
CA ARG A 411 6.58 -5.59 10.51
C ARG A 411 7.31 -4.73 9.47
N ARG A 412 8.63 -4.60 9.61
CA ARG A 412 9.49 -3.85 8.67
C ARG A 412 9.48 -4.45 7.26
N ALA A 413 9.25 -5.76 7.15
CA ALA A 413 8.99 -6.41 5.88
C ALA A 413 7.63 -5.98 5.29
N ALA A 414 6.55 -6.01 6.09
CA ALA A 414 5.21 -5.60 5.66
C ALA A 414 5.15 -4.14 5.15
N ASP A 415 5.82 -3.22 5.84
CA ASP A 415 5.85 -1.79 5.47
C ASP A 415 6.48 -1.57 4.08
N LEU A 416 7.54 -2.31 3.75
CA LEU A 416 8.16 -2.30 2.42
C LEU A 416 7.22 -2.81 1.31
N VAL A 417 6.24 -3.67 1.63
CA VAL A 417 5.24 -4.20 0.67
C VAL A 417 4.27 -3.11 0.27
N ALA A 418 3.70 -2.43 1.28
CA ALA A 418 2.59 -1.49 1.11
C ALA A 418 2.98 -0.37 0.15
N SER A 419 4.10 0.29 0.40
CA SER A 419 4.48 1.46 -0.38
C SER A 419 5.06 1.13 -1.76
N ARG A 420 5.65 -0.07 -1.93
CA ARG A 420 6.01 -0.54 -3.28
C ARG A 420 4.76 -0.76 -4.15
N LEU A 421 3.65 -1.22 -3.57
CA LEU A 421 2.36 -1.36 -4.27
C LEU A 421 1.77 0.00 -4.66
N GLU A 422 1.89 1.04 -3.83
CA GLU A 422 1.42 2.39 -4.15
C GLU A 422 2.26 3.08 -5.25
N ALA A 423 3.58 2.93 -5.18
CA ALA A 423 4.51 3.41 -6.20
C ALA A 423 4.28 2.78 -7.59
N LEU A 424 3.73 1.57 -7.65
CA LEU A 424 3.40 0.88 -8.91
C LEU A 424 2.03 1.28 -9.48
N ARG A 425 1.12 1.83 -8.65
CA ARG A 425 -0.22 2.26 -9.07
C ARG A 425 -0.25 3.66 -9.72
N SER A 426 0.86 4.38 -9.71
CA SER A 426 0.91 5.85 -9.91
C SER A 426 1.70 6.33 -11.15
N SER A 427 2.07 5.46 -12.10
CA SER A 427 2.69 5.88 -13.38
C SER A 427 1.65 6.34 -14.42
N PRO A 428 1.77 7.55 -15.03
CA PRO A 428 0.73 8.11 -15.89
C PRO A 428 0.97 7.92 -17.40
N GLY A 429 0.05 7.23 -18.07
CA GLY A 429 0.04 7.07 -19.53
C GLY A 429 -1.37 6.94 -20.14
N GLN A 430 -2.01 8.06 -20.47
CA GLN A 430 -3.20 8.12 -21.33
C GLN A 430 -3.02 9.18 -22.41
N ALA A 431 -3.31 8.82 -23.67
CA ALA A 431 -4.08 9.62 -24.66
C ALA A 431 -4.01 8.97 -26.07
N SER A 432 -5.19 8.62 -26.62
CA SER A 432 -5.72 8.90 -28.00
C SER A 432 -4.80 8.78 -29.24
N GLU A 433 -5.24 8.42 -30.45
CA GLU A 433 -6.54 8.10 -31.07
C GLU A 433 -6.24 7.51 -32.48
N GLY A 434 -7.18 6.84 -33.18
CA GLY A 434 -6.97 6.54 -34.61
C GLY A 434 -7.78 5.40 -35.24
N THR A 435 -8.88 5.74 -35.89
CA THR A 435 -9.70 4.88 -36.77
C THR A 435 -8.95 4.36 -38.00
N PHE A 436 -9.25 3.14 -38.49
CA PHE A 436 -9.55 2.90 -39.92
C PHE A 436 -10.23 1.52 -40.17
N GLN A 437 -10.73 1.33 -41.40
CA GLN A 437 -11.83 0.44 -41.78
C GLN A 437 -11.43 -0.91 -42.43
N THR A 438 -12.32 -1.90 -42.24
CA THR A 438 -12.65 -3.07 -43.09
C THR A 438 -11.79 -3.46 -44.31
N THR A 439 -11.56 -4.77 -44.45
CA THR A 439 -11.89 -5.50 -45.69
C THR A 439 -12.40 -6.91 -45.37
N ALA A 440 -13.39 -7.39 -46.13
CA ALA A 440 -13.94 -8.75 -46.05
C ALA A 440 -13.63 -9.55 -47.32
N ASN A 441 -13.72 -10.89 -47.25
CA ASN A 441 -14.04 -11.84 -48.32
C ASN A 441 -14.21 -13.23 -47.64
N LEU A 442 -15.40 -13.85 -47.60
CA LEU A 442 -16.11 -14.57 -48.67
C LEU A 442 -15.39 -15.85 -49.14
N VAL A 443 -16.05 -17.02 -49.00
CA VAL A 443 -16.61 -17.84 -50.12
C VAL A 443 -17.56 -18.94 -49.58
N GLU A 444 -18.56 -19.23 -50.41
CA GLU A 444 -19.82 -19.97 -50.26
C GLU A 444 -19.77 -21.48 -49.96
N SER A 445 -20.88 -22.01 -49.41
CA SER A 445 -21.82 -22.99 -50.05
C SER A 445 -22.59 -23.83 -48.99
N GLY A 446 -23.89 -24.17 -49.11
CA GLY A 446 -24.97 -23.75 -50.02
C GLY A 446 -26.27 -24.56 -49.76
N SER A 447 -27.46 -24.01 -50.05
CA SER A 447 -28.82 -24.65 -50.27
C SER A 447 -29.33 -25.76 -49.31
N ALA A 448 -30.61 -25.89 -48.89
CA ALA A 448 -31.90 -25.17 -49.00
C ALA A 448 -32.81 -25.74 -47.85
N ALA A 449 -34.05 -25.32 -47.52
CA ALA A 449 -35.10 -24.56 -48.21
C ALA A 449 -36.12 -23.95 -47.20
N ARG A 450 -36.91 -22.96 -47.68
CA ARG A 450 -38.34 -22.61 -47.42
C ARG A 450 -39.09 -23.16 -46.18
N ASP A 451 -40.04 -22.45 -45.55
CA ASP A 451 -40.56 -21.05 -45.62
C ASP A 451 -41.44 -20.81 -44.35
N ASP A 452 -41.92 -19.57 -44.16
CA ASP A 452 -43.04 -19.09 -43.30
C ASP A 452 -42.89 -18.93 -41.76
N ASP A 453 -42.53 -17.69 -41.39
CA ASP A 453 -43.38 -16.71 -40.66
C ASP A 453 -43.94 -17.00 -39.25
N SER A 454 -43.38 -16.35 -38.22
CA SER A 454 -43.96 -15.13 -37.62
C SER A 454 -43.24 -14.72 -36.31
N GLY A 455 -43.17 -13.41 -36.02
CA GLY A 455 -42.15 -12.84 -35.13
C GLY A 455 -42.28 -13.10 -33.63
N GLN A 456 -41.27 -13.79 -33.05
CA GLN A 456 -40.96 -13.83 -31.60
C GLN A 456 -39.44 -14.04 -31.38
N ASP A 457 -38.59 -13.00 -31.52
CA ASP A 457 -37.12 -13.23 -31.35
C ASP A 457 -36.27 -12.10 -30.72
N ASP A 458 -36.80 -10.88 -30.52
CA ASP A 458 -36.02 -9.76 -29.96
C ASP A 458 -35.65 -9.94 -28.47
N ALA A 459 -36.36 -10.81 -27.74
CA ALA A 459 -36.04 -11.16 -26.35
C ALA A 459 -35.06 -12.35 -26.23
N ALA A 460 -35.08 -13.30 -27.17
CA ALA A 460 -34.24 -14.50 -27.11
C ALA A 460 -32.80 -14.21 -27.58
N THR A 461 -32.65 -13.36 -28.60
CA THR A 461 -31.35 -13.01 -29.19
C THR A 461 -30.45 -12.17 -28.26
N SER A 462 -31.02 -11.31 -27.42
CA SER A 462 -30.28 -10.54 -26.40
C SER A 462 -29.76 -11.45 -25.29
N HIS A 463 -30.60 -12.32 -24.72
CA HIS A 463 -30.20 -13.33 -23.74
C HIS A 463 -29.13 -14.29 -24.29
N SER A 464 -29.22 -14.68 -25.57
CA SER A 464 -28.22 -15.54 -26.21
C SER A 464 -26.84 -14.86 -26.32
N ARG A 465 -26.77 -13.58 -26.68
CA ARG A 465 -25.51 -12.84 -26.78
C ARG A 465 -24.85 -12.65 -25.42
N VAL A 466 -25.63 -12.35 -24.37
CA VAL A 466 -25.12 -12.26 -22.99
C VAL A 466 -24.58 -13.61 -22.52
N ARG A 467 -25.28 -14.74 -22.79
CA ARG A 467 -24.79 -16.09 -22.49
C ARG A 467 -23.47 -16.42 -23.18
N GLY A 468 -23.32 -16.03 -24.45
CA GLY A 468 -22.09 -16.21 -25.23
C GLY A 468 -20.89 -15.50 -24.59
N SER A 469 -21.05 -14.21 -24.26
CA SER A 469 -19.99 -13.42 -23.60
C SER A 469 -19.59 -14.01 -22.23
N LEU A 470 -20.57 -14.36 -21.39
CA LEU A 470 -20.34 -15.00 -20.09
C LEU A 470 -19.62 -16.36 -20.22
N THR A 471 -19.86 -17.10 -21.31
CA THR A 471 -19.19 -18.38 -21.58
C THR A 471 -17.72 -18.18 -21.95
N VAL A 472 -17.40 -17.17 -22.77
CA VAL A 472 -16.02 -16.81 -23.11
C VAL A 472 -15.25 -16.35 -21.87
N THR A 473 -15.81 -15.44 -21.08
CA THR A 473 -15.18 -14.98 -19.83
C THR A 473 -15.00 -16.13 -18.82
N ALA A 474 -15.94 -17.09 -18.74
CA ALA A 474 -15.76 -18.28 -17.91
C ALA A 474 -14.62 -19.19 -18.40
N LEU A 475 -14.45 -19.35 -19.73
CA LEU A 475 -13.35 -20.10 -20.33
C LEU A 475 -11.99 -19.41 -20.08
N GLU A 476 -11.91 -18.08 -20.22
CA GLU A 476 -10.72 -17.28 -19.92
C GLU A 476 -10.33 -17.36 -18.44
N HIS A 477 -11.32 -17.25 -17.53
CA HIS A 477 -11.09 -17.43 -16.11
C HIS A 477 -10.53 -18.83 -15.80
N MET A 478 -11.11 -19.89 -16.39
CA MET A 478 -10.57 -21.25 -16.22
C MET A 478 -9.15 -21.38 -16.77
N ALA A 479 -8.82 -20.75 -17.90
CA ALA A 479 -7.46 -20.72 -18.46
C ALA A 479 -6.45 -20.01 -17.54
N TRP A 480 -6.90 -19.03 -16.74
CA TRP A 480 -6.10 -18.34 -15.72
C TRP A 480 -6.18 -19.00 -14.33
N GLY A 481 -6.77 -20.20 -14.19
CA GLY A 481 -6.94 -20.89 -12.91
C GLY A 481 -7.93 -20.21 -11.94
N ARG A 482 -8.74 -19.27 -12.42
CA ARG A 482 -9.75 -18.53 -11.64
C ARG A 482 -11.10 -19.25 -11.72
N SER A 483 -11.83 -19.24 -10.62
CA SER A 483 -13.26 -19.58 -10.65
C SER A 483 -14.07 -18.43 -11.25
N TYR A 484 -15.12 -18.76 -11.99
CA TYR A 484 -16.12 -17.82 -12.49
C TYR A 484 -17.50 -18.46 -12.38
N GLY A 485 -18.47 -17.76 -11.77
CA GLY A 485 -19.86 -18.21 -11.72
C GLY A 485 -20.66 -17.62 -10.56
N ASN A 486 -21.97 -17.53 -10.75
CA ASN A 486 -22.94 -17.25 -9.69
C ASN A 486 -23.24 -18.54 -8.90
N CYS A 487 -22.20 -19.20 -8.39
CA CYS A 487 -22.27 -20.54 -7.79
C CYS A 487 -22.18 -20.54 -6.26
N TYR A 488 -22.47 -19.39 -5.63
CA TYR A 488 -22.70 -19.32 -4.19
C TYR A 488 -24.14 -19.78 -3.85
N PRO A 489 -24.35 -20.64 -2.84
CA PRO A 489 -23.34 -21.28 -1.99
C PRO A 489 -22.68 -22.49 -2.67
N HIS A 490 -21.38 -22.70 -2.40
CA HIS A 490 -20.56 -23.67 -3.14
C HIS A 490 -20.81 -25.15 -2.78
N LEU A 491 -21.71 -25.43 -1.82
CA LEU A 491 -21.96 -26.76 -1.23
C LEU A 491 -22.23 -27.87 -2.25
N HIS A 492 -22.99 -27.56 -3.30
CA HIS A 492 -23.39 -28.52 -4.34
C HIS A 492 -22.66 -28.31 -5.68
N CYS A 493 -21.77 -27.31 -5.78
CA CYS A 493 -21.06 -26.97 -7.03
C CYS A 493 -19.97 -28.01 -7.39
N THR A 494 -19.33 -27.91 -8.55
CA THR A 494 -18.10 -28.67 -8.89
C THR A 494 -16.87 -27.77 -9.09
N CYS A 495 -16.97 -26.51 -8.64
CA CYS A 495 -15.93 -25.49 -8.74
C CYS A 495 -14.70 -25.80 -7.88
N HIS A 496 -13.62 -25.03 -8.10
CA HIS A 496 -12.41 -25.07 -7.30
C HIS A 496 -12.67 -24.84 -5.80
N GLN A 497 -13.58 -23.91 -5.46
CA GLN A 497 -13.87 -23.58 -4.06
C GLN A 497 -14.41 -24.79 -3.29
N ARG A 498 -15.36 -25.55 -3.86
CA ARG A 498 -15.85 -26.78 -3.22
C ARG A 498 -14.75 -27.84 -3.08
N ARG A 499 -13.85 -27.97 -4.05
CA ARG A 499 -12.73 -28.94 -3.95
C ARG A 499 -11.87 -28.65 -2.73
N ASN A 500 -11.49 -27.39 -2.52
CA ASN A 500 -10.75 -26.95 -1.34
C ASN A 500 -11.51 -27.22 -0.04
N LEU A 501 -12.82 -26.88 0.02
CA LEU A 501 -13.69 -27.22 1.14
C LEU A 501 -13.67 -28.73 1.44
N THR A 502 -13.84 -29.59 0.43
CA THR A 502 -13.86 -31.06 0.61
C THR A 502 -12.51 -31.66 0.97
N SER A 503 -11.38 -31.07 0.55
CA SER A 503 -10.04 -31.52 0.95
C SER A 503 -9.64 -31.06 2.35
N ALA A 504 -10.26 -29.98 2.86
CA ALA A 504 -10.02 -29.46 4.20
C ALA A 504 -10.99 -30.01 5.26
N SER A 505 -12.09 -30.63 4.82
CA SER A 505 -13.19 -31.10 5.68
C SER A 505 -12.69 -32.06 6.77
N SER A 506 -12.74 -31.60 8.02
CA SER A 506 -12.26 -32.25 9.25
C SER A 506 -10.73 -32.36 9.41
N THR A 507 -10.15 -31.40 10.12
CA THR A 507 -8.79 -31.50 10.68
C THR A 507 -8.89 -31.95 12.14
N SER A 508 -8.17 -33.01 12.53
CA SER A 508 -8.06 -33.45 13.92
C SER A 508 -6.73 -33.04 14.55
N LEU A 509 -6.70 -32.82 15.87
CA LEU A 509 -5.46 -32.57 16.64
C LEU A 509 -4.39 -33.67 16.50
N SER A 510 -4.78 -34.85 16.04
CA SER A 510 -3.93 -36.06 15.93
C SER A 510 -3.37 -36.33 14.53
N GLY A 511 -3.83 -35.60 13.50
CA GLY A 511 -3.23 -35.59 12.17
C GLY A 511 -2.52 -34.26 11.95
N SER A 512 -1.29 -34.28 11.42
CA SER A 512 -0.58 -33.03 11.09
C SER A 512 -1.48 -32.16 10.20
N PRO A 513 -1.82 -30.92 10.59
CA PRO A 513 -2.61 -30.06 9.75
C PRO A 513 -1.83 -29.77 8.46
N ALA A 514 -2.53 -29.76 7.32
CA ALA A 514 -1.90 -29.55 6.00
C ALA A 514 -1.24 -28.15 5.88
N TYR A 515 -1.59 -27.24 6.77
CA TYR A 515 -1.03 -25.91 6.93
C TYR A 515 -0.61 -25.73 8.41
N PRO A 516 0.49 -25.02 8.70
CA PRO A 516 0.75 -24.57 10.06
C PRO A 516 -0.42 -23.71 10.56
N ILE A 517 -0.67 -23.74 11.87
CA ILE A 517 -1.60 -22.85 12.57
C ILE A 517 -0.91 -22.25 13.78
N PRO A 518 -1.30 -21.05 14.26
CA PRO A 518 -0.79 -20.52 15.53
C PRO A 518 -1.11 -21.47 16.69
N SER A 519 -0.30 -21.45 17.75
CA SER A 519 -0.50 -22.33 18.89
C SER A 519 -1.87 -22.09 19.52
N LEU A 520 -2.73 -23.13 19.57
CA LEU A 520 -4.05 -23.04 20.19
C LEU A 520 -3.99 -22.66 21.69
N SER A 521 -2.83 -22.77 22.33
CA SER A 521 -2.58 -22.26 23.69
C SER A 521 -2.66 -20.73 23.83
N LEU A 522 -2.74 -19.99 22.71
CA LEU A 522 -2.94 -18.54 22.69
C LEU A 522 -4.43 -18.16 22.73
N LEU A 523 -5.33 -19.12 22.51
CA LEU A 523 -6.77 -18.93 22.69
C LEU A 523 -7.14 -19.13 24.18
N PRO A 524 -8.18 -18.45 24.68
CA PRO A 524 -8.66 -18.62 26.04
C PRO A 524 -9.13 -20.06 26.29
N GLU A 525 -9.00 -20.50 27.54
CA GLU A 525 -9.60 -21.74 27.99
C GLU A 525 -11.13 -21.74 27.81
N ARG A 526 -11.70 -22.95 27.64
CA ARG A 526 -13.13 -23.17 27.35
C ARG A 526 -14.07 -22.37 28.25
N SER A 527 -13.82 -22.36 29.56
CA SER A 527 -14.56 -21.60 30.58
C SER A 527 -14.66 -20.10 30.27
N THR A 528 -13.54 -19.49 29.87
CA THR A 528 -13.50 -18.07 29.48
C THR A 528 -14.14 -17.87 28.11
N ALA A 529 -13.89 -18.79 27.17
CA ALA A 529 -14.45 -18.72 25.83
C ALA A 529 -15.97 -18.85 25.81
N GLU A 530 -16.56 -19.79 26.56
CA GLU A 530 -18.01 -20.01 26.64
C GLU A 530 -18.74 -18.75 27.11
N VAL A 531 -18.19 -18.02 28.10
CA VAL A 531 -18.74 -16.74 28.56
C VAL A 531 -18.61 -15.66 27.49
N LEU A 532 -17.43 -15.49 26.88
CA LEU A 532 -17.21 -14.46 25.85
C LEU A 532 -18.06 -14.69 24.60
N ILE A 533 -18.17 -15.95 24.13
CA ILE A 533 -19.02 -16.30 23.00
C ILE A 533 -20.50 -16.06 23.35
N SER A 534 -20.98 -16.50 24.51
CA SER A 534 -22.39 -16.25 24.91
C SER A 534 -22.70 -14.75 24.95
N PHE A 535 -21.83 -13.96 25.57
CA PHE A 535 -21.91 -12.51 25.61
C PHE A 535 -21.94 -11.88 24.20
N HIS A 536 -21.15 -12.38 23.25
CA HIS A 536 -21.19 -11.90 21.86
C HIS A 536 -22.52 -12.18 21.18
N LEU A 537 -23.02 -13.42 21.29
CA LEU A 537 -24.24 -13.84 20.62
C LEU A 537 -25.47 -13.11 21.18
N GLU A 538 -25.48 -12.83 22.49
CA GLU A 538 -26.57 -12.14 23.18
C GLU A 538 -26.52 -10.61 23.05
N HIS A 539 -25.32 -9.99 23.00
CA HIS A 539 -25.18 -8.53 23.13
C HIS A 539 -24.38 -7.82 22.03
N ILE A 540 -23.77 -8.52 21.05
CA ILE A 540 -22.98 -7.88 19.97
C ILE A 540 -23.41 -8.35 18.58
N ALA A 541 -23.85 -9.60 18.42
CA ALA A 541 -24.11 -10.21 17.12
C ALA A 541 -25.16 -9.47 16.27
N TRP A 542 -26.13 -8.79 16.89
CA TRP A 542 -27.12 -7.93 16.24
C TRP A 542 -26.51 -6.74 15.49
N HIS A 543 -25.35 -6.21 15.94
CA HIS A 543 -24.73 -5.00 15.37
C HIS A 543 -24.14 -5.25 13.99
N HIS A 544 -23.53 -6.42 13.79
CA HIS A 544 -22.87 -6.81 12.54
C HIS A 544 -23.64 -7.88 11.75
N ASN A 545 -24.51 -8.65 12.42
CA ASN A 545 -25.39 -9.70 11.89
C ASN A 545 -24.71 -10.74 10.98
N SER A 546 -23.38 -10.82 10.97
CA SER A 546 -22.59 -11.59 10.00
C SER A 546 -22.45 -13.09 10.33
N LEU A 547 -23.20 -13.57 11.32
CA LEU A 547 -23.21 -14.95 11.80
C LEU A 547 -24.62 -15.54 11.69
N HIS A 548 -24.66 -16.87 11.75
CA HIS A 548 -25.82 -17.61 12.24
C HIS A 548 -25.44 -18.18 13.61
N CYS A 549 -25.93 -17.56 14.67
CA CYS A 549 -25.51 -17.79 16.05
C CYS A 549 -25.62 -19.28 16.47
N PRO A 550 -26.70 -20.02 16.15
CA PRO A 550 -26.78 -21.46 16.47
C PRO A 550 -25.73 -22.31 15.74
N THR A 551 -25.41 -21.99 14.48
CA THR A 551 -24.38 -22.74 13.71
C THR A 551 -23.00 -22.49 14.30
N PHE A 552 -22.69 -21.22 14.59
CA PHE A 552 -21.39 -20.85 15.15
C PHE A 552 -21.20 -21.44 16.56
N LEU A 553 -22.22 -21.36 17.43
CA LEU A 553 -22.17 -21.99 18.75
C LEU A 553 -21.94 -23.51 18.67
N ARG A 554 -22.65 -24.21 17.76
CA ARG A 554 -22.45 -25.65 17.52
C ARG A 554 -21.01 -25.97 17.06
N GLN A 555 -20.41 -25.12 16.24
CA GLN A 555 -19.00 -25.27 15.83
C GLN A 555 -18.06 -25.05 17.03
N CYS A 556 -18.30 -24.04 17.87
CA CYS A 556 -17.56 -23.81 19.10
C CYS A 556 -17.64 -25.02 20.06
N THR A 557 -18.84 -25.55 20.31
CA THR A 557 -19.03 -26.76 21.12
C THR A 557 -18.27 -27.96 20.55
N THR A 558 -18.35 -28.16 19.23
CA THR A 558 -17.60 -29.24 18.55
C THR A 558 -16.09 -29.09 18.74
N PHE A 559 -15.57 -27.87 18.59
CA PHE A 559 -14.17 -27.55 18.82
C PHE A 559 -13.74 -27.78 20.28
N TRP A 560 -14.55 -27.35 21.27
CA TRP A 560 -14.23 -27.54 22.68
C TRP A 560 -14.36 -28.99 23.17
N ASP A 561 -15.28 -29.78 22.61
CA ASP A 561 -15.50 -31.18 22.99
C ASP A 561 -14.51 -32.15 22.30
N THR A 562 -14.08 -31.84 21.07
CA THR A 562 -13.34 -32.79 20.22
C THR A 562 -11.99 -32.28 19.71
N GLY A 563 -11.72 -30.97 19.82
CA GLY A 563 -10.59 -30.31 19.18
C GLY A 563 -10.67 -30.21 17.66
N THR A 564 -11.79 -30.59 17.04
CA THR A 564 -11.98 -30.56 15.59
C THR A 564 -12.70 -29.29 15.14
N TYR A 565 -12.37 -28.82 13.93
CA TYR A 565 -12.96 -27.66 13.30
C TYR A 565 -12.96 -27.83 11.77
N ASP A 566 -13.82 -27.09 11.08
CA ASP A 566 -14.10 -27.27 9.65
C ASP A 566 -12.86 -27.04 8.76
N GLN A 567 -12.12 -25.95 9.01
CA GLN A 567 -10.90 -25.54 8.32
C GLN A 567 -10.16 -24.46 9.13
N PRO A 568 -8.84 -24.25 8.95
CA PRO A 568 -8.07 -23.29 9.77
C PRO A 568 -8.64 -21.87 9.81
N THR A 569 -9.25 -21.37 8.73
CA THR A 569 -9.86 -20.02 8.69
C THR A 569 -11.07 -19.86 9.62
N TRP A 570 -11.67 -20.95 10.12
CA TRP A 570 -12.68 -20.89 11.18
C TRP A 570 -12.08 -20.42 12.52
N LEU A 571 -10.83 -20.79 12.83
CA LEU A 571 -10.14 -20.32 14.05
C LEU A 571 -9.89 -18.80 14.00
N ALA A 572 -9.73 -18.22 12.80
CA ALA A 572 -9.66 -16.77 12.63
C ALA A 572 -11.00 -16.11 12.95
N LEU A 573 -12.12 -16.66 12.45
CA LEU A 573 -13.46 -16.19 12.79
C LEU A 573 -13.74 -16.27 14.30
N TYR A 574 -13.43 -17.41 14.91
CA TYR A 574 -13.53 -17.63 16.35
C TYR A 574 -12.74 -16.59 17.16
N SER A 575 -11.50 -16.30 16.77
CA SER A 575 -10.66 -15.31 17.44
C SER A 575 -11.11 -13.86 17.21
N ALA A 576 -11.68 -13.54 16.03
CA ALA A 576 -12.28 -12.23 15.75
C ALA A 576 -13.48 -11.94 16.68
N VAL A 577 -14.35 -12.93 16.85
CA VAL A 577 -15.48 -12.88 17.79
C VAL A 577 -14.98 -12.69 19.22
N LEU A 578 -14.02 -13.51 19.67
CA LEU A 578 -13.44 -13.38 21.02
C LEU A 578 -12.78 -12.02 21.26
N ALA A 579 -12.06 -11.45 20.29
CA ALA A 579 -11.43 -10.14 20.41
C ALA A 579 -12.46 -9.02 20.62
N ALA A 580 -13.51 -8.98 19.80
CA ALA A 580 -14.61 -8.01 19.93
C ALA A 580 -15.37 -8.18 21.25
N SER A 581 -15.66 -9.43 21.63
CA SER A 581 -16.28 -9.79 22.90
C SER A 581 -15.49 -9.26 24.09
N LEU A 582 -14.18 -9.55 24.12
CA LEU A 582 -13.32 -9.25 25.26
C LEU A 582 -13.14 -7.74 25.44
N LEU A 583 -13.00 -6.97 24.36
CA LEU A 583 -12.89 -5.51 24.48
C LEU A 583 -14.22 -4.88 24.94
N SER A 584 -15.35 -5.31 24.37
CA SER A 584 -16.67 -4.79 24.74
C SER A 584 -17.03 -5.13 26.19
N TRP A 585 -16.72 -6.35 26.63
CA TRP A 585 -16.84 -6.78 28.02
C TRP A 585 -15.93 -5.97 28.95
N GLN A 586 -14.65 -5.77 28.60
CA GLN A 586 -13.71 -4.97 29.41
C GLN A 586 -14.21 -3.54 29.69
N ASN A 587 -14.95 -2.95 28.76
CA ASN A 587 -15.50 -1.59 28.87
C ASN A 587 -16.93 -1.52 29.42
N SER A 588 -17.55 -2.65 29.77
CA SER A 588 -18.91 -2.72 30.31
C SER A 588 -18.89 -3.20 31.76
N TRP A 589 -19.04 -2.29 32.73
CA TRP A 589 -18.99 -2.66 34.16
C TRP A 589 -20.13 -3.60 34.55
N LYS A 590 -21.35 -3.37 34.03
CA LYS A 590 -22.53 -4.23 34.26
C LYS A 590 -22.27 -5.70 33.89
N HIS A 591 -21.66 -5.92 32.72
CA HIS A 591 -21.38 -7.28 32.23
C HIS A 591 -20.12 -7.91 32.86
N ARG A 592 -19.15 -7.10 33.32
CA ARG A 592 -18.04 -7.59 34.16
C ARG A 592 -18.50 -8.08 35.53
N ASP A 593 -19.44 -7.38 36.15
CA ASP A 593 -20.00 -7.75 37.45
C ASP A 593 -20.94 -8.96 37.35
N ALA A 594 -21.73 -9.04 36.27
CA ALA A 594 -22.60 -10.18 35.99
C ALA A 594 -21.83 -11.46 35.59
N PHE A 595 -20.74 -11.31 34.83
CA PHE A 595 -19.94 -12.40 34.28
C PHE A 595 -18.45 -12.19 34.56
N PRO A 596 -17.99 -12.35 35.82
CA PRO A 596 -16.60 -12.10 36.20
C PRO A 596 -15.64 -13.13 35.60
N LEU A 597 -14.65 -12.65 34.85
CA LEU A 597 -13.62 -13.46 34.20
C LEU A 597 -12.23 -13.21 34.80
N THR A 598 -11.47 -14.30 35.01
CA THR A 598 -10.04 -14.23 35.32
C THR A 598 -9.25 -14.50 34.04
N LEU A 599 -8.72 -13.45 33.41
CA LEU A 599 -7.98 -13.58 32.16
C LEU A 599 -6.55 -14.11 32.41
N PRO A 600 -6.07 -15.12 31.66
CA PRO A 600 -4.68 -15.55 31.75
C PRO A 600 -3.73 -14.49 31.17
N ALA A 601 -2.47 -14.51 31.62
CA ALA A 601 -1.45 -13.61 31.09
C ALA A 601 -1.20 -13.88 29.59
N GLY A 602 -1.27 -12.84 28.76
CA GLY A 602 -1.19 -12.96 27.30
C GLY A 602 -2.53 -13.21 26.60
N CYS A 603 -3.67 -12.98 27.26
CA CYS A 603 -5.00 -12.98 26.66
C CYS A 603 -5.61 -11.57 26.69
N SER A 604 -5.17 -10.72 25.75
CA SER A 604 -5.77 -9.41 25.49
C SER A 604 -6.58 -9.41 24.18
N PRO A 605 -7.46 -8.41 23.94
CA PRO A 605 -8.13 -8.25 22.65
C PRO A 605 -7.14 -8.10 21.48
N LEU A 606 -5.95 -7.53 21.72
CA LEU A 606 -4.88 -7.41 20.73
C LEU A 606 -4.24 -8.76 20.41
N ASP A 607 -4.00 -9.61 21.41
CA ASP A 607 -3.45 -10.96 21.19
C ASP A 607 -4.42 -11.82 20.36
N LEU A 608 -5.72 -11.71 20.64
CA LEU A 608 -6.79 -12.38 19.90
C LEU A 608 -6.93 -11.85 18.46
N PHE A 609 -6.76 -10.55 18.26
CA PHE A 609 -6.71 -9.96 16.91
C PHE A 609 -5.47 -10.44 16.14
N ASN A 610 -4.30 -10.48 16.78
CA ASN A 610 -3.07 -10.98 16.17
C ASN A 610 -3.22 -12.48 15.82
N PHE A 611 -3.80 -13.29 16.70
CA PHE A 611 -4.10 -14.70 16.42
C PHE A 611 -5.01 -14.87 15.21
N MET A 612 -6.04 -14.02 15.05
CA MET A 612 -6.87 -14.00 13.84
C MET A 612 -6.02 -13.74 12.59
N VAL A 613 -5.22 -12.66 12.61
CA VAL A 613 -4.39 -12.24 11.47
C VAL A 613 -3.36 -13.32 11.10
N ASP A 614 -2.66 -13.88 12.08
CA ASP A 614 -1.68 -14.96 11.88
C ASP A 614 -2.35 -16.22 11.32
N THR A 615 -3.55 -16.58 11.81
CA THR A 615 -4.33 -17.70 11.29
C THR A 615 -4.73 -17.48 9.83
N LEU A 616 -5.15 -16.26 9.46
CA LEU A 616 -5.47 -15.91 8.07
C LEU A 616 -4.24 -16.06 7.17
N TYR A 617 -3.08 -15.52 7.56
CA TYR A 617 -1.85 -15.62 6.78
C TYR A 617 -1.34 -17.05 6.64
N GLN A 618 -1.33 -17.84 7.73
CA GLN A 618 -0.88 -19.24 7.70
C GLN A 618 -1.82 -20.16 6.92
N ALA A 619 -3.12 -19.86 6.89
CA ALA A 619 -4.08 -20.51 6.00
C ALA A 619 -4.00 -20.04 4.53
N HIS A 620 -3.13 -19.07 4.22
CA HIS A 620 -3.00 -18.40 2.92
C HIS A 620 -4.33 -17.83 2.40
N PHE A 621 -5.09 -17.11 3.24
CA PHE A 621 -6.47 -16.65 2.97
C PHE A 621 -6.69 -15.91 1.63
N LEU A 622 -5.68 -15.20 1.12
CA LEU A 622 -5.73 -14.51 -0.19
C LEU A 622 -5.74 -15.47 -1.39
N GLN A 623 -5.22 -16.69 -1.21
CA GLN A 623 -5.25 -17.78 -2.20
C GLN A 623 -6.40 -18.75 -1.89
N ASN A 624 -6.56 -19.12 -0.62
CA ASN A 624 -7.55 -20.05 -0.11
C ASN A 624 -8.77 -19.30 0.44
N VAL A 625 -9.49 -18.61 -0.46
CA VAL A 625 -10.62 -17.75 -0.07
C VAL A 625 -11.75 -18.57 0.56
N SER A 626 -12.23 -18.15 1.73
CA SER A 626 -13.33 -18.80 2.45
C SER A 626 -14.30 -17.78 3.03
N LEU A 627 -15.55 -18.21 3.30
CA LEU A 627 -16.53 -17.37 3.99
C LEU A 627 -16.05 -17.00 5.40
N TYR A 628 -15.40 -17.93 6.12
CA TYR A 628 -14.86 -17.65 7.46
C TYR A 628 -13.81 -16.55 7.46
N SER A 629 -12.95 -16.47 6.43
CA SER A 629 -12.01 -15.35 6.31
C SER A 629 -12.71 -14.01 6.07
N VAL A 630 -13.78 -13.99 5.25
CA VAL A 630 -14.58 -12.76 5.04
C VAL A 630 -15.29 -12.37 6.34
N GLN A 631 -15.94 -13.31 7.02
CA GLN A 631 -16.62 -13.06 8.30
C GLN A 631 -15.64 -12.58 9.38
N ALA A 632 -14.46 -13.19 9.49
CA ALA A 632 -13.44 -12.78 10.47
C ALA A 632 -13.04 -11.31 10.28
N ILE A 633 -12.76 -10.90 9.04
CA ILE A 633 -12.36 -9.53 8.69
C ILE A 633 -13.52 -8.53 8.87
N VAL A 634 -14.74 -8.91 8.50
CA VAL A 634 -15.92 -8.05 8.66
C VAL A 634 -16.28 -7.82 10.13
N ILE A 635 -16.09 -8.84 10.97
CA ILE A 635 -16.31 -8.76 12.43
C ILE A 635 -15.13 -8.06 13.12
N SER A 636 -13.90 -8.16 12.59
CA SER A 636 -12.74 -7.53 13.22
C SER A 636 -12.80 -5.99 13.19
N THR A 637 -13.63 -5.40 12.33
CA THR A 637 -14.00 -3.97 12.39
C THR A 637 -14.57 -3.56 13.75
N GLU A 638 -15.25 -4.47 14.48
CA GLU A 638 -15.82 -4.19 15.80
C GLU A 638 -14.78 -3.92 16.90
N VAL A 639 -13.50 -4.22 16.65
CA VAL A 639 -12.41 -4.12 17.63
C VAL A 639 -11.17 -3.39 17.09
N ALA A 640 -10.90 -3.47 15.79
CA ALA A 640 -9.67 -2.97 15.17
C ALA A 640 -9.45 -1.47 15.39
N HIS A 641 -10.52 -0.67 15.35
CA HIS A 641 -10.45 0.77 15.53
C HIS A 641 -9.97 1.13 16.94
N ASN A 642 -10.54 0.49 17.97
CA ASN A 642 -10.10 0.66 19.36
C ASN A 642 -8.67 0.19 19.59
N LEU A 643 -8.20 -0.85 18.89
CA LEU A 643 -6.81 -1.32 18.96
C LEU A 643 -5.81 -0.42 18.21
N GLY A 644 -6.25 0.66 17.57
CA GLY A 644 -5.39 1.51 16.73
C GLY A 644 -5.01 0.89 15.38
N LEU A 645 -5.62 -0.24 15.02
CA LEU A 645 -5.33 -1.04 13.81
C LEU A 645 -6.24 -0.71 12.62
N SER A 646 -6.86 0.47 12.61
CA SER A 646 -7.80 0.93 11.57
C SER A 646 -7.31 0.70 10.13
N GLN A 647 -6.04 1.06 9.83
CA GLN A 647 -5.48 0.94 8.48
C GLN A 647 -5.22 -0.53 8.06
N LEU A 648 -4.81 -1.38 9.00
CA LEU A 648 -4.68 -2.82 8.77
C LEU A 648 -6.05 -3.44 8.47
N ASN A 649 -7.08 -3.08 9.26
CA ASN A 649 -8.44 -3.55 9.05
C ASN A 649 -9.03 -3.06 7.72
N ALA A 650 -8.84 -1.79 7.34
CA ALA A 650 -9.26 -1.26 6.05
C ALA A 650 -8.61 -1.98 4.85
N THR A 651 -7.33 -2.35 4.99
CA THR A 651 -6.59 -3.13 3.98
C THR A 651 -7.09 -4.56 3.88
N LEU A 652 -7.29 -5.24 5.02
CA LEU A 652 -7.88 -6.58 5.09
C LEU A 652 -9.31 -6.58 4.53
N PHE A 653 -10.11 -5.57 4.86
CA PHE A 653 -11.48 -5.39 4.38
C PHE A 653 -11.54 -5.20 2.87
N SER A 654 -10.64 -4.38 2.31
CA SER A 654 -10.49 -4.24 0.85
C SER A 654 -10.15 -5.57 0.16
N ALA A 655 -9.31 -6.41 0.79
CA ALA A 655 -9.08 -7.77 0.33
C ALA A 655 -10.32 -8.65 0.49
N ALA A 656 -11.08 -8.52 1.58
CA ALA A 656 -12.32 -9.26 1.84
C ALA A 656 -13.40 -8.96 0.79
N ILE A 657 -13.53 -7.71 0.30
CA ILE A 657 -14.38 -7.38 -0.87
C ILE A 657 -14.01 -8.27 -2.05
N ARG A 658 -12.73 -8.31 -2.42
CA ARG A 658 -12.24 -9.13 -3.54
C ARG A 658 -12.44 -10.63 -3.29
N MET A 659 -12.34 -11.09 -2.04
CA MET A 659 -12.63 -12.47 -1.66
C MET A 659 -14.12 -12.81 -1.78
N ALA A 660 -15.00 -11.91 -1.34
CA ALA A 660 -16.45 -12.05 -1.48
C ALA A 660 -16.88 -12.09 -2.97
N GLU A 661 -16.26 -11.27 -3.82
CA GLU A 661 -16.44 -11.35 -5.28
C GLU A 661 -15.97 -12.69 -5.86
N CYS A 662 -14.81 -13.19 -5.45
CA CYS A 662 -14.28 -14.49 -5.85
C CYS A 662 -15.11 -15.69 -5.33
N LEU A 663 -15.87 -15.48 -4.25
CA LEU A 663 -16.86 -16.42 -3.72
C LEU A 663 -18.24 -16.24 -4.37
N GLY A 664 -18.51 -15.18 -5.12
CA GLY A 664 -19.81 -14.90 -5.73
C GLY A 664 -20.85 -14.30 -4.76
N ILE A 665 -20.44 -13.84 -3.58
CA ILE A 665 -21.30 -13.28 -2.53
C ILE A 665 -21.95 -11.95 -2.96
N HIS A 666 -21.39 -11.26 -3.96
CA HIS A 666 -21.97 -10.08 -4.61
C HIS A 666 -23.09 -10.41 -5.62
N LYS A 667 -23.34 -11.69 -5.91
CA LYS A 667 -24.30 -12.17 -6.93
C LYS A 667 -25.18 -13.32 -6.42
N ILE A 668 -25.60 -13.27 -5.16
CA ILE A 668 -26.53 -14.24 -4.58
C ILE A 668 -27.92 -14.05 -5.20
N THR A 669 -28.46 -15.11 -5.78
CA THR A 669 -29.81 -15.11 -6.38
C THR A 669 -30.89 -15.44 -5.36
N ASP A 670 -32.08 -14.90 -5.58
CA ASP A 670 -33.29 -15.27 -4.86
C ASP A 670 -33.75 -16.67 -5.29
N GLY A 671 -33.90 -17.57 -4.31
CA GLY A 671 -34.20 -18.98 -4.55
C GLY A 671 -33.00 -19.84 -5.00
N SER A 672 -33.18 -21.16 -4.90
CA SER A 672 -32.22 -22.15 -5.38
C SER A 672 -32.56 -22.57 -6.81
N ASN A 673 -31.56 -22.65 -7.68
CA ASN A 673 -31.68 -23.24 -9.02
C ASN A 673 -31.36 -24.74 -9.02
N LEU A 674 -31.22 -25.34 -7.83
CA LEU A 674 -30.90 -26.75 -7.62
C LEU A 674 -32.17 -27.54 -7.34
N ASP A 675 -32.22 -28.78 -7.82
CA ASP A 675 -33.27 -29.76 -7.52
C ASP A 675 -33.01 -30.39 -6.13
N LEU A 676 -33.20 -29.58 -5.08
CA LEU A 676 -33.02 -30.00 -3.68
C LEU A 676 -34.24 -30.79 -3.21
N GLN A 677 -34.01 -32.00 -2.71
CA GLN A 677 -35.08 -32.97 -2.47
C GLN A 677 -35.33 -33.22 -0.98
N THR A 678 -34.37 -32.97 -0.10
CA THR A 678 -34.55 -33.14 1.36
C THR A 678 -34.74 -31.81 2.10
N PRO A 679 -35.50 -31.79 3.21
CA PRO A 679 -35.61 -30.59 4.06
C PRO A 679 -34.25 -30.07 4.56
N GLU A 680 -33.29 -30.97 4.83
CA GLU A 680 -31.95 -30.63 5.32
C GLU A 680 -31.11 -29.93 4.23
N GLU A 681 -31.18 -30.38 2.97
CA GLU A 681 -30.53 -29.72 1.84
C GLU A 681 -31.10 -28.32 1.58
N ILE A 682 -32.44 -28.20 1.64
CA ILE A 682 -33.15 -26.92 1.47
C ILE A 682 -32.78 -25.95 2.60
N TRP A 683 -32.71 -26.43 3.84
CA TRP A 683 -32.31 -25.63 5.00
C TRP A 683 -30.88 -25.11 4.85
N GLU A 684 -29.92 -25.96 4.50
CA GLU A 684 -28.50 -25.56 4.42
C GLU A 684 -28.23 -24.60 3.23
N ASP A 685 -28.85 -24.78 2.06
CA ASP A 685 -28.76 -23.78 0.97
C ASP A 685 -29.40 -22.44 1.37
N THR A 686 -30.53 -22.46 2.08
CA THR A 686 -31.18 -21.25 2.61
C THR A 686 -30.27 -20.54 3.61
N LEU A 687 -29.73 -21.27 4.57
CA LEU A 687 -28.83 -20.78 5.61
C LEU A 687 -27.57 -20.13 5.03
N GLN A 688 -26.86 -20.80 4.12
CA GLN A 688 -25.65 -20.26 3.53
C GLN A 688 -25.91 -19.01 2.67
N ARG A 689 -27.02 -18.98 1.92
CA ARG A 689 -27.47 -17.79 1.18
C ARG A 689 -27.72 -16.63 2.13
N GLU A 690 -28.45 -16.86 3.21
CA GLU A 690 -28.84 -15.82 4.15
C GLU A 690 -27.62 -15.25 4.90
N VAL A 691 -26.74 -16.12 5.43
CA VAL A 691 -25.46 -15.67 6.01
C VAL A 691 -24.62 -14.90 4.98
N GLY A 692 -24.57 -15.35 3.72
CA GLY A 692 -23.89 -14.64 2.64
C GLY A 692 -24.47 -13.24 2.38
N ARG A 693 -25.80 -13.08 2.43
CA ARG A 693 -26.48 -11.77 2.29
C ARG A 693 -26.20 -10.84 3.46
N ARG A 694 -26.24 -11.36 4.69
CA ARG A 694 -25.95 -10.59 5.90
C ARG A 694 -24.50 -10.11 5.92
N VAL A 695 -23.55 -10.98 5.55
CA VAL A 695 -22.13 -10.62 5.34
C VAL A 695 -21.99 -9.55 4.25
N TRP A 696 -22.63 -9.74 3.08
CA TRP A 696 -22.57 -8.76 2.00
C TRP A 696 -23.14 -7.40 2.40
N LEU A 697 -24.26 -7.37 3.14
CA LEU A 697 -24.85 -6.14 3.63
C LEU A 697 -23.92 -5.42 4.60
N GLN A 698 -23.30 -6.14 5.56
CA GLN A 698 -22.36 -5.52 6.48
C GLN A 698 -21.12 -4.97 5.77
N MET A 699 -20.68 -5.61 4.67
CA MET A 699 -19.64 -5.06 3.81
C MET A 699 -20.10 -3.79 3.07
N VAL A 700 -21.32 -3.77 2.53
CA VAL A 700 -21.90 -2.55 1.93
C VAL A 700 -21.96 -1.41 2.95
N ILE A 701 -22.36 -1.69 4.19
CA ILE A 701 -22.40 -0.71 5.28
C ILE A 701 -21.01 -0.17 5.59
N GLN A 702 -20.02 -1.05 5.83
CA GLN A 702 -18.65 -0.65 6.18
C GLN A 702 -17.95 0.13 5.05
N ASP A 703 -18.09 -0.31 3.80
CA ASP A 703 -17.52 0.37 2.62
C ASP A 703 -18.13 1.76 2.40
N HIS A 704 -19.47 1.87 2.46
CA HIS A 704 -20.15 3.15 2.23
C HIS A 704 -19.98 4.14 3.39
N PHE A 705 -19.89 3.67 4.64
CA PHE A 705 -19.56 4.52 5.79
C PHE A 705 -18.08 4.93 5.84
N ALA A 706 -17.19 4.26 5.09
CA ALA A 706 -15.80 4.68 4.94
C ALA A 706 -15.60 5.86 3.97
N ILE A 707 -16.57 6.11 3.07
CA ILE A 707 -16.49 7.12 1.98
C ILE A 707 -15.93 8.47 2.44
N PRO A 708 -16.41 9.12 3.51
CA PRO A 708 -15.92 10.45 3.88
C PRO A 708 -14.46 10.49 4.38
N PHE A 709 -13.82 9.32 4.57
CA PHE A 709 -12.41 9.20 4.97
C PHE A 709 -11.49 8.76 3.80
N THR A 710 -12.06 8.25 2.71
CA THR A 710 -11.34 7.65 1.57
C THR A 710 -11.63 8.34 0.25
N ASP A 711 -12.62 9.26 0.20
CA ASP A 711 -13.16 9.93 -0.99
C ASP A 711 -13.50 8.96 -2.15
N SER A 712 -13.77 7.70 -1.82
CA SER A 712 -13.96 6.59 -2.74
C SER A 712 -14.64 5.41 -2.06
N TYR A 713 -15.22 4.50 -2.84
CA TYR A 713 -15.87 3.27 -2.37
C TYR A 713 -15.53 2.09 -3.27
N GLY A 714 -15.35 0.91 -2.69
CA GLY A 714 -15.02 -0.32 -3.41
C GLY A 714 -16.25 -1.04 -3.97
N ILE A 715 -17.41 -0.92 -3.32
CA ILE A 715 -18.63 -1.64 -3.69
C ILE A 715 -19.57 -0.70 -4.44
N ASN A 716 -19.53 -0.68 -5.77
CA ASN A 716 -20.45 0.17 -6.52
C ASN A 716 -21.89 -0.42 -6.55
N PRO A 717 -22.95 0.35 -6.19
CA PRO A 717 -24.33 -0.12 -6.21
C PRO A 717 -24.84 -0.69 -7.54
N ALA A 718 -24.25 -0.30 -8.68
CA ALA A 718 -24.59 -0.81 -10.00
C ALA A 718 -23.84 -2.11 -10.39
N GLN A 719 -22.96 -2.62 -9.53
CA GLN A 719 -22.04 -3.74 -9.85
C GLN A 719 -22.31 -5.03 -9.08
N TYR A 720 -23.25 -5.04 -8.13
CA TYR A 720 -23.71 -6.23 -7.41
C TYR A 720 -25.20 -6.50 -7.64
N SER A 721 -25.64 -7.74 -7.39
CA SER A 721 -27.04 -8.16 -7.54
C SER A 721 -27.62 -8.88 -6.32
N THR A 722 -26.82 -9.07 -5.27
CA THR A 722 -27.30 -9.59 -3.97
C THR A 722 -28.32 -8.63 -3.35
N SER A 723 -29.57 -9.07 -3.28
CA SER A 723 -30.65 -8.39 -2.55
C SER A 723 -30.43 -8.47 -1.03
N LEU A 724 -31.13 -7.60 -0.29
CA LEU A 724 -31.01 -7.50 1.17
C LEU A 724 -31.22 -8.87 1.86
N PRO A 725 -30.56 -9.14 3.00
CA PRO A 725 -30.90 -10.24 3.89
C PRO A 725 -32.35 -10.10 4.36
N ARG A 726 -33.01 -11.22 4.66
CA ARG A 726 -34.37 -11.25 5.21
C ARG A 726 -34.45 -10.53 6.55
N ASN A 727 -35.63 -10.03 6.91
CA ASN A 727 -35.85 -9.60 8.29
C ASN A 727 -36.25 -10.84 9.10
N ALA A 728 -35.25 -11.62 9.54
CA ALA A 728 -35.47 -12.98 10.03
C ALA A 728 -34.56 -13.33 11.21
N ASP A 729 -35.08 -14.12 12.14
CA ASP A 729 -34.33 -14.69 13.25
C ASP A 729 -33.67 -16.02 12.91
N ASP A 730 -32.60 -16.35 13.63
CA ASP A 730 -31.80 -17.55 13.43
C ASP A 730 -32.52 -18.87 13.80
N ALA A 731 -33.70 -18.80 14.39
CA ALA A 731 -34.48 -19.99 14.73
C ALA A 731 -35.07 -20.68 13.48
N ASP A 732 -35.47 -19.91 12.47
CA ASP A 732 -36.20 -20.40 11.30
C ASP A 732 -35.86 -19.71 9.97
N LEU A 733 -35.12 -18.59 9.98
CA LEU A 733 -34.83 -17.75 8.81
C LEU A 733 -36.08 -17.34 8.00
N ALA A 734 -37.24 -17.25 8.67
CA ALA A 734 -38.51 -16.84 8.10
C ALA A 734 -38.55 -15.32 7.91
N ASP A 735 -38.92 -14.87 6.70
CA ASP A 735 -38.96 -13.44 6.38
C ASP A 735 -40.17 -12.76 7.04
N ALA A 736 -39.90 -11.98 8.10
CA ALA A 736 -40.90 -11.24 8.84
C ALA A 736 -41.13 -9.83 8.24
N PRO A 737 -42.28 -9.19 8.49
CA PRO A 737 -42.51 -7.78 8.14
C PRO A 737 -41.43 -6.87 8.73
N GLU A 738 -41.10 -5.75 8.07
CA GLU A 738 -40.09 -4.80 8.57
C GLU A 738 -40.48 -4.17 9.93
N THR A 739 -41.76 -4.20 10.28
CA THR A 739 -42.31 -3.78 11.58
C THR A 739 -42.16 -4.83 12.69
N THR A 740 -41.49 -5.94 12.43
CA THR A 740 -41.20 -7.00 13.41
C THR A 740 -39.71 -6.97 13.76
N LEU A 741 -39.40 -6.93 15.06
CA LEU A 741 -38.03 -7.02 15.54
C LEU A 741 -37.47 -8.43 15.28
N THR A 742 -36.30 -8.49 14.65
CA THR A 742 -35.47 -9.70 14.49
C THR A 742 -33.99 -9.33 14.63
N VAL A 743 -33.10 -10.32 14.76
CA VAL A 743 -31.64 -10.11 14.78
C VAL A 743 -31.08 -9.40 13.53
N SER A 744 -31.82 -9.42 12.40
CA SER A 744 -31.43 -8.74 11.16
C SER A 744 -32.01 -7.34 10.98
N THR A 745 -32.90 -6.86 11.86
CA THR A 745 -33.57 -5.55 11.66
C THR A 745 -32.59 -4.38 11.72
N TYR A 746 -31.66 -4.38 12.68
CA TYR A 746 -30.72 -3.27 12.88
C TYR A 746 -29.79 -3.05 11.67
N THR A 747 -29.16 -4.13 11.16
CA THR A 747 -28.27 -4.03 10.00
C THR A 747 -29.03 -3.70 8.71
N ARG A 748 -30.27 -4.19 8.53
CA ARG A 748 -31.13 -3.76 7.42
C ARG A 748 -31.37 -2.25 7.42
N VAL A 749 -31.66 -1.66 8.59
CA VAL A 749 -31.82 -0.21 8.77
C VAL A 749 -30.53 0.55 8.45
N LEU A 750 -29.37 0.12 8.99
CA LEU A 750 -28.08 0.71 8.64
C LEU A 750 -27.76 0.61 7.15
N GLY A 751 -28.16 -0.49 6.50
CA GLY A 751 -28.04 -0.68 5.05
C GLY A 751 -28.84 0.33 4.22
N GLY A 752 -30.00 0.76 4.70
CA GLY A 752 -30.78 1.85 4.11
C GLY A 752 -30.03 3.18 4.18
N ILE A 753 -29.50 3.52 5.37
CA ILE A 753 -28.71 4.73 5.61
C ILE A 753 -27.42 4.73 4.78
N ALA A 754 -26.70 3.62 4.74
CA ALA A 754 -25.43 3.46 4.02
C ALA A 754 -25.57 3.75 2.51
N ARG A 755 -26.69 3.36 1.89
CA ARG A 755 -26.97 3.60 0.46
C ARG A 755 -27.06 5.06 0.07
N LEU A 756 -27.21 5.99 1.01
CA LEU A 756 -27.14 7.43 0.74
C LEU A 756 -25.71 7.94 0.49
N MET A 757 -24.68 7.27 1.03
CA MET A 757 -23.31 7.80 1.02
C MET A 757 -22.65 7.81 -0.37
N PRO A 758 -22.85 6.82 -1.27
CA PRO A 758 -22.38 6.91 -2.65
C PRO A 758 -23.05 8.05 -3.43
N GLU A 759 -24.36 8.28 -3.23
CA GLU A 759 -25.07 9.40 -3.87
C GLU A 759 -24.52 10.75 -3.40
N LEU A 760 -24.24 10.88 -2.09
CA LEU A 760 -23.59 12.06 -1.52
C LEU A 760 -22.24 12.33 -2.20
N ALA A 761 -21.36 11.34 -2.29
CA ALA A 761 -20.02 11.52 -2.87
C ALA A 761 -20.07 11.82 -4.37
N ASP A 762 -20.77 11.00 -5.16
CA ASP A 762 -20.91 11.19 -6.62
C ASP A 762 -21.58 12.53 -6.95
N GLY A 763 -22.49 12.99 -6.08
CA GLY A 763 -23.19 14.25 -6.21
C GLY A 763 -22.35 15.50 -5.92
N MET A 764 -21.20 15.39 -5.24
CA MET A 764 -20.20 16.48 -5.15
C MET A 764 -19.51 16.72 -6.50
N GLY A 765 -19.25 15.64 -7.23
CA GLY A 765 -18.56 15.63 -8.53
C GLY A 765 -17.23 14.88 -8.48
N PRO A 766 -16.61 14.59 -9.64
CA PRO A 766 -15.32 13.90 -9.68
C PRO A 766 -14.23 14.70 -8.97
N LEU A 767 -13.31 14.06 -8.24
CA LEU A 767 -12.23 14.75 -7.51
C LEU A 767 -11.42 15.73 -8.37
N ARG A 768 -11.18 15.39 -9.65
CA ARG A 768 -10.48 16.25 -10.62
C ARG A 768 -11.30 17.43 -11.18
N ALA A 769 -12.58 17.50 -10.86
CA ALA A 769 -13.58 18.41 -11.43
C ALA A 769 -14.79 18.56 -10.49
N GLN A 770 -14.53 18.93 -9.23
CA GLN A 770 -15.57 19.16 -8.23
C GLN A 770 -16.54 20.27 -8.70
N LYS A 771 -17.82 20.15 -8.33
CA LYS A 771 -18.83 21.17 -8.67
C LYS A 771 -18.55 22.49 -7.94
N PRO A 772 -19.13 23.63 -8.37
CA PRO A 772 -19.06 24.87 -7.61
C PRO A 772 -19.59 24.69 -6.18
N ALA A 773 -18.97 25.33 -5.19
CA ALA A 773 -19.32 25.18 -3.77
C ALA A 773 -20.82 25.41 -3.46
N ARG A 774 -21.48 26.32 -4.19
CA ARG A 774 -22.93 26.55 -4.10
C ARG A 774 -23.77 25.32 -4.50
N GLU A 775 -23.35 24.60 -5.54
CA GLU A 775 -24.04 23.40 -6.00
C GLU A 775 -23.77 22.20 -5.08
N GLN A 776 -22.52 22.08 -4.60
CA GLN A 776 -22.16 21.11 -3.56
C GLN A 776 -23.01 21.34 -2.30
N TYR A 777 -23.13 22.59 -1.80
CA TYR A 777 -23.92 22.87 -0.60
C TYR A 777 -25.41 22.60 -0.81
N ALA A 778 -25.97 22.99 -1.96
CA ALA A 778 -27.35 22.66 -2.33
C ALA A 778 -27.58 21.14 -2.52
N HIS A 779 -26.53 20.36 -2.73
CA HIS A 779 -26.59 18.89 -2.72
C HIS A 779 -26.53 18.33 -1.30
N VAL A 780 -25.63 18.82 -0.45
CA VAL A 780 -25.53 18.47 0.99
C VAL A 780 -26.89 18.65 1.68
N LEU A 781 -27.55 19.80 1.52
CA LEU A 781 -28.87 20.06 2.10
C LEU A 781 -29.96 19.09 1.59
N ARG A 782 -29.84 18.61 0.34
CA ARG A 782 -30.76 17.60 -0.22
C ARG A 782 -30.50 16.21 0.36
N MET A 783 -29.25 15.89 0.65
CA MET A 783 -28.87 14.63 1.30
C MET A 783 -29.25 14.61 2.77
N ASP A 784 -29.18 15.74 3.48
CA ASP A 784 -29.71 15.88 4.85
C ASP A 784 -31.22 15.62 4.87
N GLN A 785 -31.98 16.25 3.97
CA GLN A 785 -33.41 15.99 3.83
C GLN A 785 -33.72 14.50 3.54
N LYS A 786 -32.99 13.88 2.60
CA LYS A 786 -33.11 12.43 2.33
C LYS A 786 -32.79 11.56 3.55
N MET A 787 -31.79 11.94 4.34
CA MET A 787 -31.43 11.23 5.56
C MET A 787 -32.54 11.32 6.61
N ARG A 788 -33.18 12.49 6.78
CA ARG A 788 -34.35 12.66 7.64
C ARG A 788 -35.53 11.80 7.19
N GLU A 789 -35.80 11.75 5.89
CA GLU A 789 -36.83 10.89 5.30
C GLU A 789 -36.54 9.40 5.49
N GLN A 790 -35.28 8.96 5.35
CA GLN A 790 -34.89 7.58 5.67
C GLN A 790 -35.08 7.27 7.15
N VAL A 791 -34.71 8.18 8.06
CA VAL A 791 -34.90 8.01 9.50
C VAL A 791 -36.38 7.90 9.88
N GLN A 792 -37.27 8.65 9.22
CA GLN A 792 -38.73 8.53 9.41
C GLN A 792 -39.30 7.16 8.98
N SER A 793 -38.61 6.41 8.12
CA SER A 793 -39.02 5.05 7.71
C SER A 793 -38.60 3.94 8.67
N ILE A 794 -37.78 4.25 9.68
CA ILE A 794 -37.24 3.27 10.62
C ILE A 794 -38.36 2.75 11.55
N PRO A 795 -38.41 1.44 11.86
CA PRO A 795 -39.40 0.88 12.77
C PRO A 795 -39.39 1.55 14.15
N ARG A 796 -40.59 1.86 14.70
CA ARG A 796 -40.76 2.67 15.92
C ARG A 796 -39.95 2.18 17.12
N PHE A 797 -39.82 0.87 17.33
CA PHE A 797 -39.06 0.26 18.42
C PHE A 797 -37.53 0.48 18.35
N LEU A 798 -36.99 0.85 17.17
CA LEU A 798 -35.59 1.26 17.01
C LEU A 798 -35.39 2.78 17.14
N LEU A 799 -36.46 3.56 17.23
CA LEU A 799 -36.42 5.01 17.43
C LEU A 799 -36.79 5.39 18.87
N GLN A 800 -37.86 4.80 19.40
CA GLN A 800 -38.48 5.12 20.69
C GLN A 800 -38.38 3.93 21.64
N LYS A 801 -38.32 4.22 22.95
CA LYS A 801 -38.24 3.20 23.99
C LYS A 801 -39.52 2.36 24.03
N ASP A 802 -39.38 1.05 23.96
CA ASP A 802 -40.47 0.09 24.18
C ASP A 802 -40.09 -0.82 25.37
N GLU A 803 -40.72 -0.62 26.52
CA GLU A 803 -40.34 -1.34 27.75
C GLU A 803 -40.71 -2.83 27.72
N VAL A 804 -41.63 -3.24 26.84
CA VAL A 804 -42.01 -4.65 26.68
C VAL A 804 -40.96 -5.33 25.80
N LEU A 805 -40.68 -4.77 24.62
CA LEU A 805 -39.68 -5.34 23.71
C LEU A 805 -38.24 -5.22 24.25
N GLU A 806 -37.88 -4.17 24.98
CA GLU A 806 -36.58 -4.08 25.67
C GLU A 806 -36.46 -5.09 26.84
N GLY A 807 -37.59 -5.52 27.42
CA GLY A 807 -37.64 -6.59 28.42
C GLY A 807 -37.52 -8.00 27.83
N GLU A 808 -37.98 -8.20 26.59
CA GLU A 808 -37.88 -9.47 25.86
C GLU A 808 -36.54 -9.59 25.08
N CYS A 809 -35.97 -8.47 24.65
CA CYS A 809 -34.78 -8.39 23.81
C CYS A 809 -33.70 -7.52 24.46
N ALA A 810 -32.80 -8.15 25.22
CA ALA A 810 -31.79 -7.49 26.06
C ALA A 810 -30.86 -6.51 25.33
N TRP A 811 -30.68 -6.64 24.01
CA TRP A 811 -29.86 -5.74 23.21
C TRP A 811 -30.63 -4.57 22.56
N LEU A 812 -31.97 -4.56 22.60
CA LEU A 812 -32.77 -3.56 21.88
C LEU A 812 -32.51 -2.12 22.37
N GLY A 813 -32.42 -1.93 23.69
CA GLY A 813 -32.19 -0.60 24.28
C GLY A 813 -30.86 0.01 23.81
N VAL A 814 -29.77 -0.75 23.90
CA VAL A 814 -28.46 -0.31 23.39
C VAL A 814 -28.43 -0.18 21.87
N ALA A 815 -29.16 -1.02 21.12
CA ALA A 815 -29.28 -0.88 19.66
C ALA A 815 -30.01 0.41 19.23
N ARG A 816 -31.10 0.78 19.91
CA ARG A 816 -31.81 2.04 19.71
C ARG A 816 -30.89 3.25 19.98
N GLN A 817 -30.13 3.22 21.07
CA GLN A 817 -29.15 4.28 21.37
C GLN A 817 -27.98 4.30 20.36
N SER A 818 -27.51 3.12 19.93
CA SER A 818 -26.49 2.99 18.87
C SER A 818 -26.98 3.57 17.55
N LEU A 819 -28.26 3.37 17.22
CA LEU A 819 -28.87 3.92 16.01
C LEU A 819 -29.03 5.45 16.11
N ALA A 820 -29.44 5.97 17.27
CA ALA A 820 -29.50 7.41 17.52
C ALA A 820 -28.15 8.10 17.33
N ILE A 821 -27.08 7.54 17.92
CA ILE A 821 -25.70 8.01 17.74
C ILE A 821 -25.31 7.92 16.25
N THR A 822 -25.54 6.78 15.61
CA THR A 822 -25.14 6.54 14.21
C THR A 822 -25.88 7.47 13.24
N ALA A 823 -27.19 7.65 13.39
CA ALA A 823 -27.98 8.52 12.54
C ALA A 823 -27.57 9.99 12.68
N ALA A 824 -27.33 10.47 13.91
CA ALA A 824 -26.81 11.80 14.18
C ALA A 824 -25.41 11.99 13.56
N GLU A 825 -24.52 10.99 13.65
CA GLU A 825 -23.20 11.07 13.03
C GLU A 825 -23.25 11.02 11.49
N LYS A 826 -24.16 10.26 10.86
CA LYS A 826 -24.33 10.33 9.39
C LYS A 826 -24.88 11.67 8.91
N ILE A 827 -25.65 12.39 9.73
CA ILE A 827 -26.01 13.79 9.44
C ILE A 827 -24.77 14.69 9.53
N VAL A 828 -23.92 14.52 10.54
CA VAL A 828 -22.60 15.21 10.61
C VAL A 828 -21.72 14.87 9.39
N MET A 829 -21.69 13.62 8.92
CA MET A 829 -20.95 13.21 7.73
C MET A 829 -21.46 13.88 6.45
N ILE A 830 -22.78 13.95 6.26
CA ILE A 830 -23.40 14.64 5.11
C ILE A 830 -22.96 16.11 5.08
N HIS A 831 -22.92 16.75 6.23
CA HIS A 831 -22.52 18.15 6.38
C HIS A 831 -21.00 18.38 6.42
N ARG A 832 -20.18 17.33 6.53
CA ARG A 832 -18.71 17.40 6.70
C ARG A 832 -18.00 18.34 5.71
N PRO A 833 -18.32 18.39 4.41
CA PRO A 833 -17.65 19.28 3.46
C PRO A 833 -17.77 20.78 3.78
N PHE A 834 -18.77 21.17 4.57
CA PHE A 834 -19.01 22.57 4.97
C PHE A 834 -18.93 22.79 6.49
N LEU A 835 -18.58 21.76 7.27
CA LEU A 835 -18.60 21.81 8.74
C LEU A 835 -17.64 22.85 9.29
N PHE A 836 -16.35 22.79 8.93
CA PHE A 836 -15.36 23.75 9.43
C PHE A 836 -15.63 25.18 8.94
N LEU A 837 -15.98 25.34 7.66
CA LEU A 837 -16.41 26.62 7.07
C LEU A 837 -17.62 27.24 7.79
N SER A 838 -18.48 26.42 8.41
CA SER A 838 -19.66 26.92 9.14
C SER A 838 -19.34 27.59 10.47
N PHE A 839 -18.16 27.35 11.04
CA PHE A 839 -17.68 28.10 12.22
C PHE A 839 -17.09 29.46 11.83
N GLN A 840 -16.57 29.60 10.60
CA GLN A 840 -15.96 30.82 10.05
C GLN A 840 -16.96 31.73 9.32
N SER A 841 -18.05 31.18 8.77
CA SER A 841 -18.98 31.92 7.91
C SER A 841 -20.46 31.66 8.22
N GLU A 842 -21.22 32.74 8.42
CA GLU A 842 -22.69 32.70 8.58
C GLU A 842 -23.41 32.10 7.35
N ALA A 843 -22.77 32.07 6.18
CA ALA A 843 -23.34 31.48 4.96
C ALA A 843 -23.72 30.00 5.11
N TYR A 844 -23.08 29.28 6.05
CA TYR A 844 -23.33 27.87 6.34
C TYR A 844 -23.95 27.65 7.73
N VAL A 845 -24.61 28.66 8.33
CA VAL A 845 -25.17 28.60 9.70
C VAL A 845 -26.10 27.41 9.94
N HIS A 846 -26.82 26.92 8.92
CA HIS A 846 -27.65 25.71 9.03
C HIS A 846 -26.79 24.46 9.27
N THR A 847 -25.64 24.33 8.60
CA THR A 847 -24.66 23.26 8.89
C THR A 847 -24.17 23.32 10.33
N ARG A 848 -23.79 24.52 10.82
CA ARG A 848 -23.30 24.70 12.19
C ARG A 848 -24.35 24.23 13.21
N ARG A 849 -25.59 24.70 13.08
CA ARG A 849 -26.71 24.32 13.96
C ARG A 849 -26.98 22.81 13.93
N THR A 850 -27.15 22.24 12.74
CA THR A 850 -27.42 20.81 12.55
C THR A 850 -26.32 19.93 13.15
N CYS A 851 -25.05 20.24 12.90
CA CYS A 851 -23.93 19.44 13.43
C CYS A 851 -23.72 19.62 14.94
N VAL A 852 -23.93 20.81 15.50
CA VAL A 852 -23.86 21.04 16.96
C VAL A 852 -24.97 20.28 17.68
N ALA A 853 -26.21 20.35 17.19
CA ALA A 853 -27.35 19.63 17.75
C ALA A 853 -27.19 18.09 17.64
N ALA A 854 -26.66 17.60 16.52
CA ALA A 854 -26.28 16.20 16.36
C ALA A 854 -25.17 15.79 17.34
N ALA A 855 -24.16 16.63 17.57
CA ALA A 855 -23.09 16.38 18.53
C ALA A 855 -23.60 16.31 19.99
N VAL A 856 -24.49 17.23 20.41
CA VAL A 856 -25.16 17.16 21.73
C VAL A 856 -25.90 15.84 21.90
N THR A 857 -26.63 15.42 20.87
CA THR A 857 -27.36 14.14 20.86
C THR A 857 -26.41 12.95 21.01
N ILE A 858 -25.32 12.91 20.25
CA ILE A 858 -24.31 11.83 20.33
C ILE A 858 -23.72 11.73 21.75
N LEU A 859 -23.33 12.86 22.36
CA LEU A 859 -22.76 12.86 23.71
C LEU A 859 -23.78 12.46 24.79
N ARG A 860 -25.05 12.85 24.64
CA ARG A 860 -26.14 12.44 25.55
C ARG A 860 -26.34 10.92 25.53
N GLU A 861 -26.48 10.32 24.35
CA GLU A 861 -26.68 8.87 24.24
C GLU A 861 -25.42 8.10 24.67
N HIS A 862 -24.21 8.57 24.31
CA HIS A 862 -22.94 7.99 24.77
C HIS A 862 -22.84 8.00 26.30
N LYS A 863 -23.17 9.13 26.95
CA LYS A 863 -23.22 9.23 28.41
C LYS A 863 -24.21 8.22 29.00
N SER A 864 -25.41 8.13 28.44
CA SER A 864 -26.42 7.17 28.91
C SER A 864 -25.98 5.71 28.81
N ILE A 865 -25.30 5.31 27.73
CA ILE A 865 -24.73 3.95 27.56
C ILE A 865 -23.65 3.68 28.62
N VAL A 866 -22.75 4.63 28.88
CA VAL A 866 -21.66 4.46 29.85
C VAL A 866 -22.18 4.42 31.29
N GLU A 867 -23.10 5.31 31.66
CA GLU A 867 -23.70 5.38 33.00
C GLU A 867 -24.57 4.15 33.32
N SER A 868 -25.30 3.62 32.34
CA SER A 868 -26.04 2.35 32.49
C SER A 868 -25.14 1.11 32.47
N GLY A 869 -23.89 1.26 32.02
CA GLY A 869 -22.90 0.20 31.97
C GLY A 869 -23.14 -0.82 30.88
N GLU A 870 -23.98 -0.53 29.89
CA GLU A 870 -24.31 -1.46 28.79
C GLU A 870 -23.09 -1.76 27.90
N VAL A 871 -23.31 -2.57 26.86
CA VAL A 871 -22.26 -2.88 25.88
C VAL A 871 -21.83 -1.63 25.14
N SER A 872 -20.53 -1.35 25.18
CA SER A 872 -19.91 -0.24 24.46
C SER A 872 -19.26 -0.75 23.17
N LEU A 873 -19.72 -0.20 22.04
CA LEU A 873 -19.23 -0.49 20.70
C LEU A 873 -18.21 0.57 20.26
N TRP A 874 -17.37 0.22 19.27
CA TRP A 874 -16.37 1.13 18.71
C TRP A 874 -16.99 2.43 18.13
N THR A 875 -18.19 2.32 17.56
CA THR A 875 -18.96 3.44 16.99
C THR A 875 -19.31 4.47 18.06
N HIS A 876 -19.69 4.04 19.27
CA HIS A 876 -20.00 4.94 20.39
C HIS A 876 -18.79 5.81 20.73
N VAL A 877 -17.60 5.21 20.76
CA VAL A 877 -16.32 5.88 21.06
C VAL A 877 -15.89 6.81 19.93
N ALA A 878 -15.88 6.33 18.68
CA ALA A 878 -15.47 7.12 17.52
C ALA A 878 -16.36 8.36 17.32
N PHE A 879 -17.67 8.19 17.50
CA PHE A 879 -18.64 9.24 17.28
C PHE A 879 -18.72 10.20 18.47
N SER A 880 -18.51 9.75 19.72
CA SER A 880 -18.39 10.67 20.87
C SER A 880 -17.15 11.56 20.79
N ILE A 881 -16.01 11.05 20.31
CA ILE A 881 -14.82 11.86 20.01
C ILE A 881 -15.16 12.92 18.95
N THR A 882 -15.81 12.52 17.85
CA THR A 882 -16.21 13.43 16.76
C THR A 882 -17.16 14.54 17.27
N ALA A 883 -18.13 14.18 18.10
CA ALA A 883 -19.07 15.12 18.70
C ALA A 883 -18.38 16.08 19.70
N ALA A 884 -17.47 15.59 20.55
CA ALA A 884 -16.70 16.41 21.47
C ALA A 884 -15.86 17.46 20.72
N ILE A 885 -15.23 17.09 19.60
CA ILE A 885 -14.49 18.02 18.73
C ILE A 885 -15.41 19.12 18.19
N ILE A 886 -16.61 18.77 17.70
CA ILE A 886 -17.59 19.72 17.16
C ILE A 886 -18.05 20.71 18.23
N LEU A 887 -18.37 20.25 19.44
CA LEU A 887 -18.75 21.13 20.54
C LEU A 887 -17.57 21.99 21.02
N SER A 888 -16.33 21.46 20.99
CA SER A 888 -15.14 22.25 21.33
C SER A 888 -14.98 23.44 20.38
N PHE A 889 -15.21 23.25 19.08
CA PHE A 889 -15.20 24.35 18.11
C PHE A 889 -16.39 25.31 18.26
N GLU A 890 -17.59 24.84 18.63
CA GLU A 890 -18.72 25.73 18.98
C GLU A 890 -18.42 26.60 20.21
N VAL A 891 -17.71 26.08 21.21
CA VAL A 891 -17.31 26.82 22.41
C VAL A 891 -16.21 27.84 22.10
N ILE A 892 -15.21 27.46 21.29
CA ILE A 892 -14.06 28.32 20.94
C ILE A 892 -14.48 29.45 19.99
N CYS A 893 -15.28 29.15 18.97
CA CYS A 893 -15.72 30.11 17.94
C CYS A 893 -16.99 30.90 18.30
N ASP A 894 -17.51 30.82 19.53
CA ASP A 894 -18.57 31.72 19.96
C ASP A 894 -17.99 33.10 20.33
N GLN A 895 -18.44 34.14 19.61
CA GLN A 895 -18.06 35.53 19.84
C GLN A 895 -19.03 36.25 20.82
N SER A 896 -19.98 35.54 21.42
CA SER A 896 -20.91 36.07 22.41
C SER A 896 -20.17 36.66 23.62
N LYS A 897 -20.57 37.89 23.99
CA LYS A 897 -19.97 38.68 25.09
C LYS A 897 -20.51 38.33 26.47
N GLU A 898 -21.61 37.59 26.53
CA GLU A 898 -22.25 37.13 27.76
C GLU A 898 -22.36 35.60 27.69
N ARG A 899 -22.11 34.93 28.82
CA ARG A 899 -22.08 33.48 28.91
C ARG A 899 -23.52 32.96 28.96
N ASP A 900 -23.97 32.28 27.90
CA ASP A 900 -25.24 31.58 27.88
C ASP A 900 -25.11 30.23 28.62
N THR A 901 -26.13 29.87 29.39
CA THR A 901 -26.35 28.52 29.96
C THR A 901 -26.08 27.38 28.98
N ARG A 902 -26.37 27.60 27.69
CA ARG A 902 -26.08 26.68 26.58
C ARG A 902 -24.59 26.34 26.45
N GLN A 903 -23.70 27.32 26.61
CA GLN A 903 -22.24 27.13 26.51
C GLN A 903 -21.67 26.37 27.70
N GLU A 904 -22.25 26.56 28.90
CA GLU A 904 -21.89 25.76 30.08
C GLU A 904 -22.27 24.28 29.87
N GLY A 905 -23.47 24.02 29.35
CA GLY A 905 -23.91 22.66 29.01
C GLY A 905 -23.04 21.96 27.95
N TYR A 906 -22.48 22.69 26.98
CA TYR A 906 -21.52 22.13 26.02
C TYR A 906 -20.19 21.75 26.68
N LEU A 907 -19.64 22.62 27.55
CA LEU A 907 -18.43 22.34 28.31
C LEU A 907 -18.61 21.17 29.30
N ASP A 908 -19.79 20.99 29.87
CA ASP A 908 -20.12 19.85 30.73
C ASP A 908 -20.20 18.56 29.91
N ALA A 909 -20.86 18.56 28.76
CA ALA A 909 -20.93 17.40 27.87
C ALA A 909 -19.55 16.97 27.34
N ILE A 910 -18.66 17.93 27.02
CA ILE A 910 -17.27 17.64 26.61
C ILE A 910 -16.47 17.04 27.79
N ARG A 911 -16.63 17.59 29.01
CA ARG A 911 -16.00 17.05 30.23
C ARG A 911 -16.43 15.61 30.49
N ASP A 912 -17.72 15.36 30.53
CA ASP A 912 -18.29 14.02 30.68
C ASP A 912 -17.74 13.06 29.62
N ALA A 913 -17.74 13.46 28.34
CA ALA A 913 -17.22 12.64 27.26
C ALA A 913 -15.73 12.30 27.46
N ARG A 914 -14.90 13.30 27.80
CA ARG A 914 -13.47 13.13 28.05
C ARG A 914 -13.20 12.21 29.25
N GLU A 915 -13.91 12.38 30.37
CA GLU A 915 -13.76 11.55 31.56
C GLU A 915 -14.19 10.10 31.28
N HIS A 916 -15.30 9.90 30.57
CA HIS A 916 -15.74 8.57 30.16
C HIS A 916 -14.76 7.89 29.21
N LEU A 917 -14.12 8.62 28.28
CA LEU A 917 -13.08 8.08 27.40
C LEU A 917 -11.81 7.71 28.18
N LEU A 918 -11.37 8.55 29.12
CA LEU A 918 -10.21 8.31 29.97
C LEU A 918 -10.38 7.10 30.90
N GLY A 919 -11.60 6.84 31.36
CA GLY A 919 -11.95 5.70 32.22
C GLY A 919 -11.97 4.33 31.53
N ARG A 920 -11.69 4.25 30.23
CA ARG A 920 -11.74 3.01 29.45
C ARG A 920 -10.48 2.14 29.63
N THR A 921 -10.60 0.86 29.25
CA THR A 921 -9.49 -0.10 29.30
C THR A 921 -8.25 0.43 28.55
N THR A 922 -7.05 0.06 29.00
CA THR A 922 -5.79 0.44 28.34
C THR A 922 -5.64 -0.15 26.93
N ASN A 923 -6.44 -1.15 26.58
CA ASN A 923 -6.51 -1.71 25.22
C ASN A 923 -7.30 -0.81 24.24
N ASP A 924 -8.01 0.22 24.71
CA ASP A 924 -8.81 1.13 23.87
C ASP A 924 -8.00 2.37 23.47
N VAL A 925 -7.02 2.16 22.58
CA VAL A 925 -6.16 3.19 21.98
C VAL A 925 -6.97 4.32 21.33
N LEU A 926 -8.13 4.01 20.74
CA LEU A 926 -9.02 5.03 20.15
C LEU A 926 -9.52 6.02 21.20
N ALA A 927 -9.98 5.52 22.35
CA ALA A 927 -10.45 6.37 23.43
C ALA A 927 -9.35 7.28 23.99
N HIS A 928 -8.16 6.72 24.24
CA HIS A 928 -7.00 7.49 24.74
C HIS A 928 -6.52 8.54 23.73
N ARG A 929 -6.51 8.23 22.42
CA ARG A 929 -6.30 9.24 21.36
C ARG A 929 -7.35 10.33 21.38
N GLY A 930 -8.62 9.97 21.64
CA GLY A 930 -9.73 10.90 21.80
C GLY A 930 -9.50 11.92 22.93
N VAL A 931 -9.08 11.45 24.11
CA VAL A 931 -8.76 12.33 25.26
C VAL A 931 -7.66 13.33 24.90
N VAL A 932 -6.56 12.86 24.32
CA VAL A 932 -5.42 13.72 23.94
C VAL A 932 -5.82 14.75 22.88
N LEU A 933 -6.69 14.39 21.94
CA LEU A 933 -7.18 15.33 20.92
C LEU A 933 -8.10 16.40 21.53
N ILE A 934 -8.98 16.04 22.47
CA ILE A 934 -9.82 17.00 23.21
C ILE A 934 -8.92 17.95 24.03
N ASP A 935 -7.91 17.43 24.73
CA ASP A 935 -6.97 18.24 25.51
C ASP A 935 -6.16 19.21 24.64
N ALA A 936 -5.66 18.74 23.51
CA ALA A 936 -4.91 19.57 22.56
C ALA A 936 -5.73 20.78 22.08
N ILE A 937 -7.03 20.60 21.78
CA ILE A 937 -7.92 21.67 21.34
C ILE A 937 -8.10 22.77 22.41
N PHE A 938 -8.22 22.41 23.69
CA PHE A 938 -8.37 23.39 24.78
C PHE A 938 -7.04 23.98 25.27
N SER A 939 -5.89 23.46 24.84
CA SER A 939 -4.58 23.90 25.32
C SER A 939 -4.17 25.31 24.86
N GLU A 940 -4.70 25.82 23.74
CA GLU A 940 -4.40 27.16 23.21
C GLU A 940 -5.04 28.29 24.02
N VAL A 941 -6.15 27.97 24.70
CA VAL A 941 -7.02 28.93 25.40
C VAL A 941 -6.84 28.90 26.92
N GLY A 942 -5.83 28.16 27.42
CA GLY A 942 -5.49 28.06 28.84
C GLY A 942 -5.93 26.75 29.52
N GLY A 943 -6.37 25.76 28.73
CA GLY A 943 -6.94 24.50 29.22
C GLY A 943 -8.45 24.62 29.47
N MET A 944 -9.15 23.48 29.53
CA MET A 944 -10.61 23.46 29.68
C MET A 944 -11.09 24.10 31.01
N GLU A 945 -10.24 24.14 32.03
CA GLU A 945 -10.51 24.83 33.30
C GLU A 945 -10.43 26.37 33.21
N SER A 946 -9.65 26.93 32.28
CA SER A 946 -9.56 28.40 32.12
C SER A 946 -10.91 29.04 31.74
N PHE A 947 -11.75 28.30 31.02
CA PHE A 947 -13.13 28.70 30.73
C PHE A 947 -14.00 28.77 31.97
N SER A 948 -13.66 28.05 33.05
CA SER A 948 -14.41 28.07 34.31
C SER A 948 -14.14 29.33 35.13
N ASP A 949 -12.99 29.98 34.93
CA ASP A 949 -12.62 31.21 35.61
C ASP A 949 -13.20 32.43 34.89
N ARG A 950 -13.62 33.46 35.64
CA ARG A 950 -14.46 34.56 35.14
C ARG A 950 -13.79 35.56 34.19
N THR A 951 -12.61 35.24 33.66
CA THR A 951 -11.76 36.19 32.92
C THR A 951 -11.79 35.92 31.43
N LEU A 952 -12.70 36.60 30.71
CA LEU A 952 -12.79 36.63 29.25
C LEU A 952 -11.56 37.32 28.62
N ALA A 953 -10.42 36.64 28.61
CA ALA A 953 -9.17 37.11 28.01
C ALA A 953 -8.85 36.31 26.73
N ALA A 954 -8.74 37.03 25.61
CA ALA A 954 -8.20 36.55 24.33
C ALA A 954 -8.75 35.21 23.80
N ARG A 955 -10.04 35.17 23.40
CA ARG A 955 -10.48 34.17 22.40
C ARG A 955 -9.78 34.48 21.06
N PRO A 956 -9.21 33.49 20.35
CA PRO A 956 -8.56 33.74 19.07
C PRO A 956 -9.59 34.02 17.96
N ASP A 957 -9.23 34.90 17.01
CA ASP A 957 -10.11 35.27 15.88
C ASP A 957 -10.28 34.12 14.85
N ALA A 958 -9.39 33.12 14.87
CA ALA A 958 -9.41 31.93 14.03
C ALA A 958 -8.79 30.72 14.74
N ILE A 959 -9.20 29.50 14.37
CA ILE A 959 -8.64 28.23 14.86
C ILE A 959 -7.32 27.92 14.13
N ASN A 960 -6.26 27.57 14.86
CA ASN A 960 -4.99 27.14 14.27
C ASN A 960 -4.91 25.60 14.17
N PHE A 961 -5.38 25.03 13.05
CA PHE A 961 -5.38 23.57 12.87
C PHE A 961 -3.96 22.96 12.87
N GLU A 962 -2.95 23.64 12.31
CA GLU A 962 -1.58 23.15 12.32
C GLU A 962 -1.02 23.03 13.74
N GLU A 963 -1.35 23.98 14.61
CA GLU A 963 -0.88 24.00 16.01
C GLU A 963 -1.61 22.96 16.87
N ILE A 964 -2.95 22.83 16.73
CA ILE A 964 -3.70 21.72 17.35
C ILE A 964 -3.14 20.36 16.89
N ALA A 965 -2.82 20.21 15.60
CA ALA A 965 -2.24 18.98 15.06
C ALA A 965 -0.80 18.74 15.55
N ALA A 966 0.02 19.77 15.69
CA ALA A 966 1.38 19.68 16.23
C ALA A 966 1.34 19.30 17.72
N ARG A 967 0.48 19.94 18.51
CA ARG A 967 0.27 19.64 19.94
C ARG A 967 -0.28 18.23 20.13
N PHE A 968 -1.33 17.84 19.41
CA PHE A 968 -1.82 16.45 19.40
C PHE A 968 -0.70 15.47 19.08
N LYS A 969 0.11 15.71 18.02
CA LYS A 969 1.26 14.85 17.71
C LYS A 969 2.28 14.83 18.83
N THR A 970 2.56 15.93 19.52
CA THR A 970 3.53 15.99 20.62
C THR A 970 3.02 15.28 21.88
N ASP A 971 1.82 15.61 22.35
CA ASP A 971 1.23 15.05 23.57
C ASP A 971 0.88 13.57 23.39
N TRP A 972 0.41 13.19 22.18
CA TRP A 972 0.31 11.81 21.78
C TRP A 972 1.71 11.20 21.79
N PHE A 973 2.71 11.66 21.03
CA PHE A 973 4.09 11.10 21.02
C PHE A 973 4.76 10.97 22.40
N VAL A 974 4.38 11.78 23.40
CA VAL A 974 4.81 11.58 24.80
C VAL A 974 4.19 10.32 25.42
N LEU A 975 2.86 10.15 25.31
CA LEU A 975 2.16 8.89 25.67
C LEU A 975 2.53 7.71 24.73
N ASP A 976 2.94 8.04 23.52
CA ASP A 976 2.92 7.21 22.32
C ASP A 976 4.32 6.98 21.72
N SER A 977 5.32 7.24 22.56
CA SER A 977 6.49 6.37 22.72
C SER A 977 6.12 4.89 22.99
N THR A 978 4.83 4.56 22.95
CA THR A 978 4.22 3.23 22.85
C THR A 978 3.43 2.89 21.54
N ALA A 979 3.06 3.80 20.59
CA ALA A 979 2.35 3.46 19.29
C ALA A 979 2.15 4.58 18.18
N ALA A 980 3.22 5.24 17.69
CA ALA A 980 3.27 6.44 16.77
C ALA A 980 2.24 6.63 15.60
N SER A 981 2.01 7.89 15.19
CA SER A 981 0.89 8.36 14.32
C SER A 981 1.22 9.30 13.12
N LEU A 982 0.21 9.53 12.27
CA LEU A 982 0.08 10.58 11.22
C LEU A 982 -0.99 11.62 11.68
N GLY A 983 -1.27 12.78 11.07
CA GLY A 983 -0.85 13.47 9.82
C GLY A 983 -1.97 14.44 9.38
N GLN A 984 -1.70 15.64 8.83
CA GLN A 984 -2.75 16.64 8.46
C GLN A 984 -2.36 17.59 7.30
N PHE A 985 -3.38 18.27 6.74
CA PHE A 985 -3.40 19.10 5.52
C PHE A 985 -4.00 20.50 5.77
N ASP A 986 -3.86 21.43 4.82
CA ASP A 986 -4.23 22.86 4.93
C ASP A 986 -5.01 23.39 3.68
N VAL A 987 -5.88 24.42 3.83
CA VAL A 987 -6.80 24.93 2.77
C VAL A 987 -7.04 26.46 2.89
N ALA A 988 -7.14 27.17 1.76
CA ALA A 988 -7.31 28.64 1.68
C ALA A 988 -8.73 29.14 1.29
N GLU A 989 -9.09 30.35 1.72
CA GLU A 989 -10.43 30.99 1.53
C GLU A 989 -10.50 32.06 0.42
N GLU A 990 -11.70 32.25 -0.17
CA GLU A 990 -12.13 33.47 -0.87
C GLU A 990 -13.59 33.85 -0.52
N HIS A 991 -13.88 35.16 -0.36
CA HIS A 991 -15.17 35.67 0.13
C HIS A 991 -16.25 35.88 -0.95
N TRP A 992 -17.48 35.42 -0.69
CA TRP A 992 -18.71 35.85 -1.37
C TRP A 992 -19.93 35.83 -0.42
N ALA A 993 -20.97 36.62 -0.73
CA ALA A 993 -22.19 36.74 0.09
C ALA A 993 -23.47 36.66 -0.75
N MET A 994 -24.56 36.05 -0.23
CA MET A 994 -25.96 36.56 -0.25
C MET A 994 -27.04 35.51 0.15
N SER A 995 -27.98 35.97 1.00
CA SER A 995 -29.40 35.57 1.20
C SER A 995 -29.80 34.13 1.57
N ALA A 996 -30.66 34.03 2.60
CA ALA A 996 -31.11 32.81 3.26
C ALA A 996 -32.49 32.28 2.82
N ASN A 997 -32.72 30.98 3.01
CA ASN A 997 -33.71 30.45 3.97
C ASN A 997 -33.70 28.90 4.03
N PRO A 998 -33.45 28.30 5.21
CA PRO A 998 -34.02 27.00 5.54
C PRO A 998 -34.68 27.00 6.93
N SER A 999 -35.86 26.39 7.06
CA SER A 999 -36.59 26.26 8.32
C SER A 999 -37.01 24.82 8.61
N GLU A 1000 -36.23 24.14 9.42
CA GLU A 1000 -36.66 23.16 10.43
C GLU A 1000 -35.48 22.97 11.39
N ASP A 1001 -35.73 22.88 12.70
CA ASP A 1001 -34.67 22.79 13.70
C ASP A 1001 -34.31 21.33 13.97
N PHE A 1002 -33.01 20.99 13.97
CA PHE A 1002 -32.58 19.60 14.14
C PHE A 1002 -32.97 19.08 15.52
N ASP A 1003 -32.84 19.90 16.57
CA ASP A 1003 -33.18 19.47 17.94
C ASP A 1003 -34.67 19.12 18.06
N GLU A 1004 -35.55 19.94 17.47
CA GLU A 1004 -37.00 19.66 17.47
C GLU A 1004 -37.33 18.39 16.70
N TRP A 1005 -36.79 18.23 15.48
CA TRP A 1005 -36.95 17.01 14.69
C TRP A 1005 -36.43 15.76 15.42
N PHE A 1006 -35.23 15.82 16.01
CA PHE A 1006 -34.62 14.68 16.69
C PHE A 1006 -35.42 14.27 17.93
N GLN A 1007 -35.85 15.24 18.75
CA GLN A 1007 -36.69 14.97 19.92
C GLN A 1007 -38.05 14.38 19.52
N GLN A 1008 -38.65 14.86 18.43
CA GLN A 1008 -39.88 14.26 17.89
C GLN A 1008 -39.68 12.80 17.45
N ILE A 1009 -38.61 12.49 16.73
CA ILE A 1009 -38.36 11.12 16.24
C ILE A 1009 -38.04 10.15 17.40
N PHE A 1010 -37.03 10.48 18.22
CA PHE A 1010 -36.42 9.52 19.16
C PHE A 1010 -36.95 9.59 20.61
N HIS A 1011 -37.57 10.71 21.01
CA HIS A 1011 -37.96 10.96 22.40
C HIS A 1011 -39.44 11.31 22.62
N SER A 1012 -40.23 11.48 21.55
CA SER A 1012 -41.65 11.83 21.72
C SER A 1012 -42.51 10.62 22.11
N ASN A 1013 -42.82 10.57 23.41
CA ASN A 1013 -43.95 9.80 23.92
C ASN A 1013 -45.26 10.49 23.50
N ILE A 1014 -45.62 10.42 22.22
CA ILE A 1014 -47.02 10.61 21.81
C ILE A 1014 -47.79 9.40 22.34
N VAL A 1015 -48.47 9.65 23.45
CA VAL A 1015 -49.51 8.78 24.00
C VAL A 1015 -50.72 8.87 23.06
N GLU A 1016 -50.99 7.78 22.35
CA GLU A 1016 -52.32 7.40 21.87
C GLU A 1016 -52.70 6.05 22.51
#